data_AF-A0A1C4ZU91-F1
#
_entry.id   AF-A0A1C4ZU91-F1
#
_cell.length_a   1.000
_cell.length_b   1.000
_cell.length_c   1.000
_cell.angle_alpha   90.00
_cell.angle_beta   90.00
_cell.angle_gamma   90.00
#
_symmetry.space_group_name_H-M   'P 1'
#
loop_
_entity.id
_entity.type
_entity.pdbx_description
1 polymer ?
#
loop_
_entity_poly.entity_id
_entity_poly.type
_entity_poly.pdbx_seq_one_letter_code
_entity_poly.pdbx_strand_id
1 'polypeptide(L)'
;MTAAHRAARRWRTVDTAAGGLALDFGLYAVSATFAAVTAVTASALAPHRAWGSIAAVGYLVATLLVAAQFLSRRQHPRLAGTTARAAVTGLAWVGTALLPLLVQAGQRAAGRTDRAQEEVVVVEHAGIRLAEHGTPYLGPEAIAALPADERLLGYTPYQPGMALFGLPRAATDAWWTDSRVWFALVTAAALALAVVALRRSTRPVGGRAVGGWAGAPAVLRGVQAATVLPICALTLATGGDDLPVLALCLLALALAAGGRPGPAGMAVGLAGALKLFAWPVALVLIFWGATRRAGLRVAAGALGLPALALLPALLVNWDALVENVFRFPLGHGQVTSPAQSPFPGHLIATALPGGRFVAAALLVAVGAAIAVRLVRRPPRTAVTTALICGYGLLAAIMLMPTTRFGYLLYPIALLSWAPALTTRRAPVPASPRHAPPAGRTPESMSSYRDREDAGRRLAERLTALAGQPDVVVLGLVRGGVPVARVVADRLGAPLDVLVVRKLGLPWAPEVAFGALGPGGVRVLNDQVAARLDPADSSDVQRREQAELDRREARYRSGRPPLDLTGRTALIVDDGLATGATARAAVQVARRLGARRVVVAVPVGAQEAYEMLAAEADEVVCAQHPVDFGAVSAYYDDFHEVDDDEVTEALIATA
;
A
#
# COMPACT_ATOMS: atom_id res chain seq x y z
N MET A 1 7.71 15.26 14.51
CA MET A 1 7.61 13.82 14.41
C MET A 1 6.40 13.53 15.22
N THR A 2 5.26 13.63 14.54
CA THR A 2 4.00 13.18 15.10
C THR A 2 4.18 11.73 15.58
N ALA A 3 3.45 11.33 16.63
CA ALA A 3 3.50 9.98 17.17
C ALA A 3 3.35 8.91 16.06
N ALA A 4 2.60 9.22 14.99
CA ALA A 4 2.44 8.41 13.79
C ALA A 4 3.75 8.18 12.99
N HIS A 5 4.62 9.18 12.85
CA HIS A 5 5.90 9.01 12.15
C HIS A 5 6.93 8.22 12.97
N ARG A 6 6.94 8.41 14.30
CA ARG A 6 7.74 7.57 15.22
C ARG A 6 7.24 6.12 15.19
N ALA A 7 5.93 5.92 15.21
CA ALA A 7 5.32 4.60 15.08
C ALA A 7 5.68 3.96 13.74
N ALA A 8 5.50 4.63 12.60
CA ALA A 8 5.81 4.05 11.29
C ALA A 8 7.29 3.68 11.11
N ARG A 9 8.22 4.50 11.64
CA ARG A 9 9.66 4.19 11.62
C ARG A 9 9.98 3.03 12.57
N ARG A 10 9.43 3.02 13.79
CA ARG A 10 9.57 1.89 14.73
C ARG A 10 8.99 0.59 14.15
N TRP A 11 7.81 0.62 13.55
CA TRP A 11 7.17 -0.52 12.90
C TRP A 11 8.01 -1.08 11.75
N ARG A 12 8.56 -0.23 10.87
CA ARG A 12 9.50 -0.68 9.84
C ARG A 12 10.76 -1.27 10.44
N THR A 13 11.33 -0.65 11.47
CA THR A 13 12.53 -1.14 12.15
C THR A 13 12.28 -2.50 12.79
N VAL A 14 11.12 -2.69 13.43
CA VAL A 14 10.68 -3.94 14.07
C VAL A 14 10.39 -5.04 13.03
N ASP A 15 9.78 -4.71 11.89
CA ASP A 15 9.54 -5.69 10.81
C ASP A 15 10.81 -6.06 10.05
N THR A 16 11.77 -5.15 9.93
CA THR A 16 13.09 -5.47 9.33
C THR A 16 14.04 -6.14 10.32
N ALA A 17 13.78 -6.04 11.62
CA ALA A 17 14.60 -6.68 12.64
C ALA A 17 14.61 -8.21 12.41
N ALA A 18 15.80 -8.80 12.41
CA ALA A 18 15.98 -10.24 12.16
C ALA A 18 15.40 -10.73 10.82
N GLY A 19 15.30 -9.87 9.80
CA GLY A 19 14.71 -10.25 8.50
C GLY A 19 13.20 -10.56 8.58
N GLY A 20 12.50 -10.04 9.60
CA GLY A 20 11.07 -10.24 9.85
C GLY A 20 10.71 -11.43 10.73
N LEU A 21 11.69 -12.24 11.14
CA LEU A 21 11.46 -13.40 12.01
C LEU A 21 10.96 -12.99 13.41
N ALA A 22 11.38 -11.85 13.94
CA ALA A 22 10.95 -11.38 15.26
C ALA A 22 9.43 -11.12 15.32
N LEU A 23 8.89 -10.49 14.28
CA LEU A 23 7.45 -10.28 14.15
C LEU A 23 6.69 -11.57 13.81
N ASP A 24 7.27 -12.48 13.03
CA ASP A 24 6.66 -13.82 12.81
C ASP A 24 6.52 -14.58 14.13
N PHE A 25 7.57 -14.55 14.96
CA PHE A 25 7.56 -15.18 16.28
C PHE A 25 6.48 -14.55 17.16
N GLY A 26 6.44 -13.23 17.26
CA GLY A 26 5.42 -12.52 18.04
C GLY A 26 4.00 -12.81 17.54
N LEU A 27 3.80 -12.82 16.22
CA LEU A 27 2.50 -13.17 15.60
C LEU A 27 2.05 -14.56 16.03
N TYR A 28 2.89 -15.60 15.84
CA TYR A 28 2.49 -16.97 16.15
C TYR A 28 2.39 -17.24 17.65
N ALA A 29 3.28 -16.68 18.47
CA ALA A 29 3.24 -16.87 19.92
C ALA A 29 1.97 -16.25 20.54
N VAL A 30 1.65 -15.00 20.19
CA VAL A 30 0.42 -14.34 20.65
C VAL A 30 -0.82 -15.06 20.12
N SER A 31 -0.76 -15.56 18.89
CA SER A 31 -1.85 -16.34 18.29
C SER A 31 -2.05 -17.68 18.99
N ALA A 32 -0.98 -18.35 19.43
CA ALA A 32 -1.06 -19.59 20.21
C ALA A 32 -1.76 -19.34 21.55
N THR A 33 -1.40 -18.26 22.25
CA THR A 33 -2.08 -17.85 23.49
C THR A 33 -3.55 -17.53 23.23
N PHE A 34 -3.86 -16.76 22.18
CA PHE A 34 -5.25 -16.46 21.81
C PHE A 34 -6.06 -17.72 21.54
N ALA A 35 -5.53 -18.66 20.76
CA ALA A 35 -6.20 -19.92 20.45
C ALA A 35 -6.40 -20.79 21.69
N ALA A 36 -5.41 -20.87 22.58
CA ALA A 36 -5.52 -21.59 23.85
C ALA A 36 -6.57 -20.96 24.78
N VAL A 37 -6.58 -19.64 24.91
CA VAL A 37 -7.62 -18.91 25.66
C VAL A 37 -8.99 -19.16 25.05
N THR A 38 -9.12 -19.13 23.73
CA THR A 38 -10.38 -19.43 23.03
C THR A 38 -10.85 -20.87 23.30
N ALA A 39 -9.93 -21.84 23.35
CA ALA A 39 -10.24 -23.24 23.66
C ALA A 39 -10.82 -23.44 25.07
N VAL A 40 -10.46 -22.56 26.02
CA VAL A 40 -10.90 -22.67 27.43
C VAL A 40 -12.10 -21.78 27.72
N THR A 41 -12.11 -20.56 27.20
CA THR A 41 -13.06 -19.50 27.60
C THR A 41 -14.29 -19.39 26.70
N ALA A 42 -14.27 -19.92 25.47
CA ALA A 42 -15.41 -19.86 24.54
C ALA A 42 -16.50 -20.89 24.90
N SER A 43 -16.97 -20.88 26.15
CA SER A 43 -17.91 -21.87 26.67
C SER A 43 -19.29 -21.84 25.99
N ALA A 44 -19.70 -20.69 25.45
CA ALA A 44 -20.95 -20.52 24.73
C ALA A 44 -20.84 -20.78 23.21
N LEU A 45 -19.62 -20.91 22.65
CA LEU A 45 -19.40 -21.06 21.21
C LEU A 45 -18.64 -22.36 20.92
N ALA A 46 -19.38 -23.46 20.80
CA ALA A 46 -18.86 -24.80 20.49
C ALA A 46 -17.85 -24.84 19.32
N PRO A 47 -18.10 -24.22 18.14
CA PRO A 47 -17.14 -24.27 17.03
C PRO A 47 -15.85 -23.48 17.33
N HIS A 48 -15.92 -22.40 18.10
CA HIS A 48 -14.74 -21.61 18.49
C HIS A 48 -13.83 -22.38 19.43
N ARG A 49 -14.43 -23.07 20.40
CA ARG A 49 -13.71 -23.94 21.33
C ARG A 49 -13.02 -25.08 20.60
N ALA A 50 -13.73 -25.73 19.67
CA ALA A 50 -13.20 -26.81 18.85
C ALA A 50 -12.01 -26.33 18.02
N TRP A 51 -12.14 -25.17 17.37
CA TRP A 51 -11.04 -24.51 16.66
C TRP A 51 -9.83 -24.26 17.56
N GLY A 52 -10.04 -23.65 18.73
CA GLY A 52 -8.96 -23.29 19.65
C GLY A 52 -8.13 -24.50 20.07
N SER A 53 -8.78 -25.64 20.32
CA SER A 53 -8.12 -26.88 20.75
C SER A 53 -7.10 -27.42 19.74
N ILE A 54 -7.35 -27.22 18.45
CA ILE A 54 -6.46 -27.64 17.35
C ILE A 54 -5.49 -26.52 16.99
N ALA A 55 -6.00 -25.29 16.82
CA ALA A 55 -5.23 -24.15 16.36
C ALA A 55 -4.13 -23.74 17.36
N ALA A 56 -4.33 -23.92 18.67
CA ALA A 56 -3.29 -23.65 19.68
C ALA A 56 -2.01 -24.47 19.40
N VAL A 57 -2.17 -25.75 19.06
CA VAL A 57 -1.05 -26.63 18.69
C VAL A 57 -0.43 -26.16 17.36
N GLY A 58 -1.25 -25.85 16.36
CA GLY A 58 -0.78 -25.34 15.06
C GLY A 58 0.07 -24.06 15.19
N TYR A 59 -0.37 -23.10 16.00
CA TYR A 59 0.39 -21.88 16.27
C TYR A 59 1.63 -22.13 17.12
N LEU A 60 1.59 -23.04 18.09
CA LEU A 60 2.76 -23.41 18.89
C LEU A 60 3.84 -24.02 17.99
N VAL A 61 3.48 -24.94 17.10
CA VAL A 61 4.40 -25.53 16.12
C VAL A 61 5.01 -24.43 15.22
N ALA A 62 4.19 -23.52 14.70
CA ALA A 62 4.69 -22.39 13.90
C ALA A 62 5.66 -21.49 14.70
N THR A 63 5.36 -21.23 15.97
CA THR A 63 6.21 -20.46 16.89
C THR A 63 7.57 -21.13 17.07
N LEU A 64 7.59 -22.44 17.34
CA LEU A 64 8.81 -23.22 17.50
C LEU A 64 9.65 -23.26 16.21
N LEU A 65 9.00 -23.39 15.05
CA LEU A 65 9.68 -23.35 13.76
C LEU A 65 10.32 -22.00 13.49
N VAL A 66 9.64 -20.88 13.79
CA VAL A 66 10.24 -19.55 13.66
C VAL A 66 11.36 -19.34 14.66
N ALA A 67 11.24 -19.84 15.89
CA ALA A 67 12.31 -19.81 16.88
C ALA A 67 13.55 -20.57 16.37
N ALA A 68 13.36 -21.75 15.79
CA ALA A 68 14.44 -22.51 15.14
C ALA A 68 15.06 -21.73 13.97
N GLN A 69 14.24 -21.12 13.10
CA GLN A 69 14.73 -20.25 12.02
C GLN A 69 15.55 -19.08 12.55
N PHE A 70 15.12 -18.47 13.66
CA PHE A 70 15.80 -17.34 14.30
C PHE A 70 17.16 -17.75 14.88
N LEU A 71 17.23 -18.92 15.54
CA LEU A 71 18.46 -19.46 16.11
C LEU A 71 19.46 -19.86 15.01
N SER A 72 18.98 -20.52 13.95
CA SER A 72 19.82 -21.01 12.85
C SER A 72 20.18 -19.95 11.80
N ARG A 73 19.63 -18.73 11.86
CA ARG A 73 19.78 -17.70 10.80
C ARG A 73 21.23 -17.35 10.44
N ARG A 74 22.16 -17.43 11.41
CA ARG A 74 23.59 -17.12 11.20
C ARG A 74 24.32 -18.25 10.49
N GLN A 75 23.94 -19.50 10.75
CA GLN A 75 24.57 -20.70 10.19
C GLN A 75 23.93 -21.14 8.87
N HIS A 76 22.61 -20.95 8.74
CA HIS A 76 21.83 -21.35 7.56
C HIS A 76 20.91 -20.21 7.07
N PRO A 77 21.45 -19.18 6.40
CA PRO A 77 20.68 -18.02 5.95
C PRO A 77 19.48 -18.37 5.05
N ARG A 78 19.56 -19.47 4.30
CA ARG A 78 18.46 -19.97 3.44
C ARG A 78 17.21 -20.36 4.25
N LEU A 79 17.38 -20.84 5.47
CA LEU A 79 16.27 -21.22 6.37
C LEU A 79 15.58 -20.01 7.00
N ALA A 80 16.23 -18.84 6.98
CA ALA A 80 15.68 -17.58 7.50
C ALA A 80 15.10 -16.67 6.39
N GLY A 81 15.22 -17.06 5.13
CA GLY A 81 14.73 -16.27 3.99
C GLY A 81 13.20 -16.25 3.85
N THR A 82 12.70 -15.30 3.06
CA THR A 82 11.26 -15.10 2.82
C THR A 82 10.54 -16.37 2.34
N THR A 83 11.19 -17.23 1.55
CA THR A 83 10.62 -18.50 1.08
C THR A 83 10.38 -19.48 2.23
N ALA A 84 11.35 -19.60 3.15
CA ALA A 84 11.21 -20.47 4.32
C ALA A 84 10.16 -19.93 5.30
N ARG A 85 10.09 -18.60 5.47
CA ARG A 85 9.03 -17.94 6.24
C ARG A 85 7.64 -18.16 5.61
N ALA A 86 7.54 -18.13 4.28
CA ALA A 86 6.32 -18.45 3.55
C ALA A 86 5.90 -19.92 3.71
N ALA A 87 6.87 -20.85 3.76
CA ALA A 87 6.59 -22.26 4.04
C ALA A 87 6.02 -22.45 5.46
N VAL A 88 6.59 -21.79 6.48
CA VAL A 88 6.03 -21.80 7.84
C VAL A 88 4.64 -21.18 7.87
N THR A 89 4.40 -20.09 7.13
CA THR A 89 3.06 -19.49 7.01
C THR A 89 2.05 -20.45 6.38
N GLY A 90 2.44 -21.19 5.34
CA GLY A 90 1.60 -22.21 4.72
C GLY A 90 1.26 -23.34 5.70
N LEU A 91 2.26 -23.85 6.43
CA LEU A 91 2.05 -24.87 7.46
C LEU A 91 1.16 -24.35 8.60
N ALA A 92 1.38 -23.11 9.05
CA ALA A 92 0.54 -22.46 10.05
C ALA A 92 -0.90 -22.36 9.57
N TRP A 93 -1.15 -21.96 8.31
CA TRP A 93 -2.51 -21.88 7.78
C TRP A 93 -3.18 -23.27 7.69
N VAL A 94 -2.43 -24.31 7.32
CA VAL A 94 -2.92 -25.70 7.39
C VAL A 94 -3.29 -26.07 8.82
N GLY A 95 -2.39 -25.88 9.79
CA GLY A 95 -2.62 -26.30 11.18
C GLY A 95 -3.66 -25.46 11.95
N THR A 96 -3.89 -24.21 11.55
CA THR A 96 -4.70 -23.25 12.31
C THR A 96 -6.02 -22.89 11.64
N ALA A 97 -6.19 -23.14 10.34
CA ALA A 97 -7.45 -22.88 9.64
C ALA A 97 -7.99 -24.14 8.94
N LEU A 98 -7.20 -24.77 8.07
CA LEU A 98 -7.71 -25.89 7.26
C LEU A 98 -7.94 -27.17 8.07
N LEU A 99 -7.01 -27.56 8.93
CA LEU A 99 -7.16 -28.75 9.77
C LEU A 99 -8.36 -28.63 10.73
N PRO A 100 -8.53 -27.54 11.50
CA PRO A 100 -9.73 -27.34 12.31
C PRO A 100 -11.03 -27.33 11.49
N LEU A 101 -11.01 -26.75 10.28
CA LEU A 101 -12.16 -26.74 9.38
C LEU A 101 -12.53 -28.16 8.96
N LEU A 102 -11.57 -28.93 8.45
CA LEU A 102 -11.80 -30.29 7.93
C LEU A 102 -12.25 -31.24 9.04
N VAL A 103 -11.65 -31.13 10.24
CA VAL A 103 -12.07 -31.92 11.41
C VAL A 103 -13.52 -31.59 11.79
N GLN A 104 -13.88 -30.30 11.83
CA GLN A 104 -15.24 -29.88 12.15
C GLN A 104 -16.24 -30.26 11.06
N ALA A 105 -15.89 -30.14 9.78
CA ALA A 105 -16.73 -30.57 8.67
C ALA A 105 -16.96 -32.09 8.68
N GLY A 106 -15.92 -32.88 8.99
CA GLY A 106 -16.05 -34.32 9.20
C GLY A 106 -16.96 -34.67 10.39
N GLN A 107 -16.84 -33.93 11.48
CA GLN A 107 -17.72 -34.08 12.65
C GLN A 107 -19.19 -33.74 12.32
N ARG A 108 -19.44 -32.69 11.51
CA ARG A 108 -20.79 -32.36 11.01
C ARG A 108 -21.38 -33.48 10.17
N ALA A 109 -20.61 -33.99 9.21
CA ALA A 109 -21.02 -35.12 8.38
C ALA A 109 -21.29 -36.39 9.20
N ALA A 110 -20.64 -36.54 10.37
CA ALA A 110 -20.89 -37.61 11.33
C ALA A 110 -22.02 -37.30 12.34
N GLY A 111 -22.80 -36.22 12.15
CA GLY A 111 -23.97 -35.89 12.96
C GLY A 111 -23.76 -34.86 14.08
N ARG A 112 -22.54 -34.32 14.29
CA ARG A 112 -22.32 -33.21 15.25
C ARG A 112 -22.62 -31.86 14.60
N THR A 113 -23.85 -31.41 14.73
CA THR A 113 -24.33 -30.15 14.12
C THR A 113 -23.76 -28.88 14.78
N ASP A 114 -23.21 -28.96 16.00
CA ASP A 114 -22.64 -27.86 16.78
C ASP A 114 -21.24 -27.38 16.30
N ARG A 115 -20.78 -27.81 15.12
CA ARG A 115 -19.42 -27.61 14.60
C ARG A 115 -19.30 -26.58 13.47
N ALA A 116 -20.32 -25.75 13.30
CA ALA A 116 -20.31 -24.60 12.41
C ALA A 116 -21.07 -23.44 13.05
N GLN A 117 -20.76 -22.22 12.61
CA GLN A 117 -21.60 -21.06 12.90
C GLN A 117 -22.83 -21.03 11.99
N GLU A 118 -23.86 -20.30 12.43
CA GLU A 118 -25.14 -20.13 11.72
C GLU A 118 -24.96 -19.70 10.26
N GLU A 119 -23.95 -18.88 9.95
CA GLU A 119 -23.68 -18.41 8.59
C GLU A 119 -23.36 -19.53 7.60
N VAL A 120 -22.77 -20.63 8.05
CA VAL A 120 -22.54 -21.81 7.19
C VAL A 120 -23.88 -22.44 6.82
N VAL A 121 -24.76 -22.64 7.80
CA VAL A 121 -26.08 -23.23 7.62
C VAL A 121 -26.95 -22.33 6.74
N VAL A 122 -26.91 -21.02 6.94
CA VAL A 122 -27.62 -20.03 6.11
C VAL A 122 -27.19 -20.12 4.65
N VAL A 123 -25.88 -20.23 4.39
CA VAL A 123 -25.35 -20.34 3.02
C VAL A 123 -25.69 -21.69 2.37
N GLU A 124 -25.61 -22.78 3.14
CA GLU A 124 -26.04 -24.11 2.70
C GLU A 124 -27.53 -24.12 2.30
N HIS A 125 -28.41 -23.61 3.16
CA HIS A 125 -29.83 -23.47 2.86
C HIS A 125 -30.11 -22.54 1.67
N ALA A 126 -29.35 -21.45 1.53
CA ALA A 126 -29.46 -20.56 0.38
C ALA A 126 -29.10 -21.26 -0.94
N GLY A 127 -28.08 -22.12 -0.92
CA GLY A 127 -27.71 -22.96 -2.07
C GLY A 127 -28.79 -23.98 -2.43
N ILE A 128 -29.36 -24.67 -1.43
CA ILE A 128 -30.48 -25.60 -1.61
C ILE A 128 -31.67 -24.88 -2.26
N ARG A 129 -32.09 -23.73 -1.70
CA ARG A 129 -33.19 -22.94 -2.26
C ARG A 129 -32.90 -22.45 -3.68
N LEU A 130 -31.68 -22.02 -3.96
CA LEU A 130 -31.29 -21.62 -5.30
C LEU A 130 -31.43 -22.77 -6.30
N ALA A 131 -31.05 -23.99 -5.92
CA ALA A 131 -31.17 -25.18 -6.75
C ALA A 131 -32.63 -25.60 -6.98
N GLU A 132 -33.46 -25.55 -5.94
CA GLU A 132 -34.85 -26.02 -5.97
C GLU A 132 -35.85 -24.99 -6.54
N HIS A 133 -35.64 -23.71 -6.20
CA HIS A 133 -36.63 -22.64 -6.44
C HIS A 133 -36.09 -21.51 -7.34
N GLY A 134 -34.84 -21.58 -7.79
CA GLY A 134 -34.22 -20.54 -8.62
C GLY A 134 -33.91 -19.22 -7.89
N THR A 135 -34.08 -19.18 -6.57
CA THR A 135 -33.77 -18.02 -5.72
C THR A 135 -33.18 -18.46 -4.38
N PRO A 136 -32.18 -17.77 -3.83
CA PRO A 136 -31.62 -18.12 -2.52
C PRO A 136 -32.46 -17.60 -1.34
N TYR A 137 -33.51 -16.80 -1.59
CA TYR A 137 -34.25 -16.05 -0.58
C TYR A 137 -35.62 -16.66 -0.27
N LEU A 138 -36.01 -16.63 0.99
CA LEU A 138 -37.39 -16.88 1.42
C LEU A 138 -38.18 -15.56 1.49
N GLY A 139 -39.44 -15.60 1.09
CA GLY A 139 -40.35 -14.46 1.25
C GLY A 139 -40.79 -14.26 2.71
N PRO A 140 -41.34 -13.07 3.05
CA PRO A 140 -41.78 -12.76 4.41
C PRO A 140 -42.77 -13.78 5.00
N GLU A 141 -43.72 -14.27 4.20
CA GLU A 141 -44.70 -15.27 4.65
C GLU A 141 -44.07 -16.63 4.95
N ALA A 142 -43.15 -17.07 4.08
CA ALA A 142 -42.42 -18.32 4.27
C ALA A 142 -41.54 -18.26 5.52
N ILE A 143 -40.92 -17.12 5.82
CA ILE A 143 -40.17 -16.90 7.07
C ILE A 143 -41.11 -16.93 8.27
N ALA A 144 -42.28 -16.28 8.20
CA ALA A 144 -43.25 -16.26 9.29
C ALA A 144 -43.80 -17.66 9.64
N ALA A 145 -43.91 -18.52 8.62
CA ALA A 145 -44.37 -19.90 8.76
C ALA A 145 -43.34 -20.83 9.44
N LEU A 146 -42.06 -20.46 9.52
CA LEU A 146 -41.05 -21.24 10.22
C LEU A 146 -41.28 -21.24 11.74
N PRO A 147 -40.88 -22.34 12.43
CA PRO A 147 -40.79 -22.37 13.89
C PRO A 147 -40.00 -21.16 14.43
N ALA A 148 -40.43 -20.62 15.57
CA ALA A 148 -39.91 -19.34 16.08
C ALA A 148 -38.38 -19.32 16.28
N ASP A 149 -37.80 -20.45 16.66
CA ASP A 149 -36.37 -20.70 16.83
C ASP A 149 -35.59 -20.85 15.51
N GLU A 150 -36.27 -21.17 14.41
CA GLU A 150 -35.67 -21.33 13.07
C GLU A 150 -35.81 -20.08 12.19
N ARG A 151 -36.72 -19.14 12.54
CA ARG A 151 -36.97 -17.93 11.73
C ARG A 151 -35.72 -17.12 11.41
N LEU A 152 -34.75 -17.08 12.33
CA LEU A 152 -33.47 -16.39 12.10
C LEU A 152 -32.66 -17.03 10.96
N LEU A 153 -32.63 -18.36 10.89
CA LEU A 153 -31.95 -19.12 9.83
C LEU A 153 -32.68 -19.08 8.48
N GLY A 154 -33.94 -18.62 8.48
CA GLY A 154 -34.70 -18.33 7.27
C GLY A 154 -34.16 -17.13 6.48
N TYR A 155 -33.43 -16.21 7.13
CA TYR A 155 -32.86 -15.04 6.48
C TYR A 155 -31.53 -15.33 5.80
N THR A 156 -31.34 -14.76 4.60
CA THR A 156 -30.08 -14.80 3.84
C THR A 156 -29.57 -13.37 3.61
N PRO A 157 -28.80 -12.77 4.53
CA PRO A 157 -28.33 -11.39 4.46
C PRO A 157 -27.12 -11.21 3.52
N TYR A 158 -27.11 -11.94 2.40
CA TYR A 158 -26.01 -11.98 1.45
C TYR A 158 -26.50 -11.71 0.03
N GLN A 159 -25.57 -11.34 -0.84
CA GLN A 159 -25.85 -11.22 -2.26
C GLN A 159 -25.96 -12.62 -2.89
N PRO A 160 -26.68 -12.79 -4.02
CA PRO A 160 -27.02 -14.13 -4.51
C PRO A 160 -25.83 -15.03 -4.81
N GLY A 161 -24.67 -14.45 -5.15
CA GLY A 161 -23.44 -15.21 -5.39
C GLY A 161 -22.96 -15.99 -4.18
N MET A 162 -23.33 -15.60 -2.95
CA MET A 162 -22.96 -16.34 -1.74
C MET A 162 -23.60 -17.74 -1.72
N ALA A 163 -24.80 -17.90 -2.28
CA ALA A 163 -25.50 -19.19 -2.33
C ALA A 163 -24.76 -20.24 -3.17
N LEU A 164 -23.86 -19.84 -4.06
CA LEU A 164 -23.04 -20.77 -4.85
C LEU A 164 -22.15 -21.66 -3.96
N PHE A 165 -21.75 -21.18 -2.79
CA PHE A 165 -20.97 -21.96 -1.84
C PHE A 165 -21.81 -22.99 -1.08
N GLY A 166 -23.14 -22.89 -1.13
CA GLY A 166 -24.08 -23.86 -0.57
C GLY A 166 -24.52 -24.94 -1.56
N LEU A 167 -24.35 -24.73 -2.87
CA LEU A 167 -24.76 -25.70 -3.90
C LEU A 167 -24.18 -27.11 -3.72
N PRO A 168 -22.91 -27.31 -3.30
CA PRO A 168 -22.38 -28.64 -3.02
C PRO A 168 -23.22 -29.41 -1.99
N ARG A 169 -23.76 -28.70 -0.99
CA ARG A 169 -24.63 -29.28 0.05
C ARG A 169 -25.98 -29.71 -0.50
N ALA A 170 -26.49 -29.00 -1.50
CA ALA A 170 -27.72 -29.37 -2.21
C ALA A 170 -27.58 -30.68 -2.99
N ALA A 171 -26.36 -31.05 -3.41
CA ALA A 171 -26.10 -32.26 -4.17
C ALA A 171 -25.95 -33.50 -3.28
N THR A 172 -25.23 -33.39 -2.16
CA THR A 172 -25.01 -34.52 -1.24
C THR A 172 -24.60 -34.03 0.16
N ASP A 173 -24.81 -34.85 1.19
CA ASP A 173 -24.33 -34.59 2.54
C ASP A 173 -23.01 -35.32 2.78
N ALA A 174 -21.90 -34.64 2.52
CA ALA A 174 -20.56 -35.14 2.82
C ALA A 174 -19.66 -34.03 3.40
N TRP A 175 -18.57 -34.40 4.07
CA TRP A 175 -17.66 -33.43 4.70
C TRP A 175 -17.11 -32.37 3.73
N TRP A 176 -16.94 -32.71 2.44
CA TRP A 176 -16.42 -31.79 1.41
C TRP A 176 -17.49 -30.86 0.84
N THR A 177 -18.77 -31.11 1.15
CA THR A 177 -19.91 -30.26 0.75
C THR A 177 -20.17 -29.12 1.72
N ASP A 178 -19.50 -29.11 2.88
CA ASP A 178 -19.52 -28.01 3.82
C ASP A 178 -19.05 -26.71 3.13
N SER A 179 -19.85 -25.65 3.20
CA SER A 179 -19.55 -24.39 2.50
C SER A 179 -18.19 -23.80 2.85
N ARG A 180 -17.67 -24.07 4.06
CA ARG A 180 -16.34 -23.60 4.48
C ARG A 180 -15.21 -24.17 3.65
N VAL A 181 -15.33 -25.41 3.15
CA VAL A 181 -14.34 -26.02 2.26
C VAL A 181 -14.21 -25.18 0.99
N TRP A 182 -15.34 -24.76 0.43
CA TRP A 182 -15.40 -23.94 -0.77
C TRP A 182 -14.98 -22.49 -0.51
N PHE A 183 -15.33 -21.91 0.64
CA PHE A 183 -14.78 -20.63 1.08
C PHE A 183 -13.25 -20.67 1.15
N ALA A 184 -12.67 -21.73 1.72
CA ALA A 184 -11.22 -21.91 1.82
C ALA A 184 -10.56 -22.04 0.45
N LEU A 185 -11.15 -22.81 -0.47
CA LEU A 185 -10.64 -22.98 -1.83
C LEU A 185 -10.63 -21.65 -2.61
N VAL A 186 -11.74 -20.90 -2.59
CA VAL A 186 -11.83 -19.61 -3.28
C VAL A 186 -10.90 -18.57 -2.65
N THR A 187 -10.79 -18.55 -1.32
CA THR A 187 -9.85 -17.69 -0.59
C THR A 187 -8.41 -17.98 -1.03
N ALA A 188 -8.01 -19.26 -1.07
CA ALA A 188 -6.68 -19.68 -1.51
C ALA A 188 -6.40 -19.27 -2.95
N ALA A 189 -7.34 -19.53 -3.86
CA ALA A 189 -7.22 -19.20 -5.26
C ALA A 189 -7.09 -17.68 -5.48
N ALA A 190 -7.94 -16.88 -4.84
CA ALA A 190 -7.91 -15.43 -4.95
C ALA A 190 -6.62 -14.82 -4.38
N LEU A 191 -6.14 -15.29 -3.22
CA LEU A 191 -4.86 -14.86 -2.65
C LEU A 191 -3.67 -15.29 -3.53
N ALA A 192 -3.67 -16.52 -4.05
CA ALA A 192 -2.63 -16.99 -4.97
C ALA A 192 -2.58 -16.12 -6.24
N LEU A 193 -3.75 -15.81 -6.83
CA LEU A 193 -3.85 -14.90 -7.96
C LEU A 193 -3.37 -13.48 -7.60
N ALA A 194 -3.66 -12.99 -6.39
CA ALA A 194 -3.20 -11.69 -5.93
C ALA A 194 -1.67 -11.64 -5.82
N VAL A 195 -1.07 -12.68 -5.24
CA VAL A 195 0.39 -12.85 -5.16
C VAL A 195 1.00 -12.94 -6.55
N VAL A 196 0.40 -13.70 -7.48
CA VAL A 196 0.86 -13.81 -8.87
C VAL A 196 0.76 -12.46 -9.60
N ALA A 197 -0.33 -11.72 -9.40
CA ALA A 197 -0.51 -10.39 -9.98
C ALA A 197 0.58 -9.42 -9.51
N LEU A 198 0.90 -9.41 -8.21
CA LEU A 198 1.98 -8.58 -7.67
C LEU A 198 3.35 -9.03 -8.16
N ARG A 199 3.64 -10.34 -8.19
CA ARG A 199 4.89 -10.92 -8.74
C ARG A 199 5.13 -10.45 -10.17
N ARG A 200 4.12 -10.55 -11.03
CA ARG A 200 4.20 -10.16 -12.44
C ARG A 200 4.41 -8.67 -12.60
N SER A 201 3.82 -7.86 -11.71
CA SER A 201 3.93 -6.40 -11.75
C SER A 201 5.32 -5.88 -11.35
N THR A 202 6.14 -6.73 -10.72
CA THR A 202 7.50 -6.38 -10.23
C THR A 202 8.64 -7.06 -10.99
N ARG A 203 8.35 -7.85 -12.03
CA ARG A 203 9.39 -8.52 -12.83
C ARG A 203 10.00 -7.52 -13.84
N PRO A 204 11.35 -7.41 -13.92
CA PRO A 204 12.00 -6.73 -15.04
C PRO A 204 11.68 -7.44 -16.36
N VAL A 205 11.43 -6.67 -17.42
CA VAL A 205 11.30 -7.22 -18.77
C VAL A 205 12.70 -7.66 -19.23
N GLY A 206 12.93 -8.99 -19.37
CA GLY A 206 14.12 -9.54 -20.03
C GLY A 206 15.19 -10.23 -19.16
N GLY A 207 15.07 -10.32 -17.84
CA GLY A 207 16.10 -10.94 -16.97
C GLY A 207 15.72 -12.29 -16.36
N ARG A 208 16.64 -13.26 -16.36
CA ARG A 208 16.56 -14.46 -15.50
C ARG A 208 16.59 -14.02 -14.03
N ALA A 209 15.60 -14.44 -13.25
CA ALA A 209 15.49 -14.11 -11.83
C ALA A 209 16.55 -14.85 -11.00
N VAL A 210 17.72 -14.25 -10.82
CA VAL A 210 18.69 -14.69 -9.81
C VAL A 210 18.48 -13.82 -8.57
N GLY A 211 17.66 -14.29 -7.62
CA GLY A 211 17.31 -13.58 -6.38
C GLY A 211 15.81 -13.32 -6.20
N GLY A 212 15.37 -13.27 -4.94
CA GLY A 212 13.95 -13.05 -4.57
C GLY A 212 13.41 -11.69 -5.00
N TRP A 213 12.10 -11.58 -5.23
CA TRP A 213 11.48 -10.31 -5.66
C TRP A 213 11.40 -9.31 -4.50
N ALA A 214 11.74 -8.04 -4.75
CA ALA A 214 11.89 -6.97 -3.74
C ALA A 214 10.65 -6.72 -2.85
N GLY A 215 9.44 -7.05 -3.31
CA GLY A 215 8.20 -6.90 -2.54
C GLY A 215 7.74 -8.18 -1.81
N ALA A 216 8.50 -9.28 -1.92
CA ALA A 216 8.13 -10.55 -1.32
C ALA A 216 7.90 -10.50 0.21
N PRO A 217 8.69 -9.74 1.02
CA PRO A 217 8.43 -9.62 2.46
C PRO A 217 7.10 -8.93 2.80
N ALA A 218 6.79 -7.84 2.09
CA ALA A 218 5.53 -7.10 2.29
C ALA A 218 4.31 -7.93 1.86
N VAL A 219 4.45 -8.68 0.75
CA VAL A 219 3.40 -9.62 0.32
C VAL A 219 3.21 -10.75 1.33
N LEU A 220 4.29 -11.30 1.87
CA LEU A 220 4.20 -12.34 2.90
C LEU A 220 3.44 -11.82 4.13
N ARG A 221 3.73 -10.59 4.58
CA ARG A 221 3.00 -9.96 5.69
C ARG A 221 1.51 -9.80 5.41
N GLY A 222 1.17 -9.32 4.22
CA GLY A 222 -0.21 -9.21 3.80
C GLY A 222 -0.92 -10.57 3.75
N VAL A 223 -0.23 -11.62 3.25
CA VAL A 223 -0.76 -12.98 3.24
C VAL A 223 -0.96 -13.49 4.67
N GLN A 224 0.02 -13.29 5.56
CA GLN A 224 -0.10 -13.70 6.96
C GLN A 224 -1.32 -13.04 7.64
N ALA A 225 -1.52 -11.75 7.41
CA ALA A 225 -2.67 -11.02 7.95
C ALA A 225 -4.00 -11.54 7.42
N ALA A 226 -4.06 -11.96 6.15
CA ALA A 226 -5.27 -12.48 5.51
C ALA A 226 -5.54 -13.98 5.77
N THR A 227 -4.58 -14.73 6.35
CA THR A 227 -4.71 -16.18 6.54
C THR A 227 -4.51 -16.64 7.98
N VAL A 228 -3.34 -16.39 8.56
CA VAL A 228 -2.91 -16.96 9.86
C VAL A 228 -3.14 -16.01 11.02
N LEU A 229 -3.59 -14.79 10.81
CA LEU A 229 -4.06 -13.96 11.92
C LEU A 229 -5.28 -14.65 12.57
N PRO A 230 -5.38 -14.76 13.91
CA PRO A 230 -6.42 -15.56 14.56
C PRO A 230 -7.83 -15.21 14.12
N ILE A 231 -8.13 -13.92 13.94
CA ILE A 231 -9.42 -13.45 13.44
C ILE A 231 -9.75 -13.99 12.04
N CYS A 232 -8.76 -14.21 11.17
CA CYS A 232 -8.95 -14.78 9.83
C CYS A 232 -9.02 -16.31 9.89
N ALA A 233 -8.11 -16.95 10.64
CA ALA A 233 -8.04 -18.40 10.76
C ALA A 233 -9.28 -19.00 11.46
N LEU A 234 -9.71 -18.38 12.56
CA LEU A 234 -10.93 -18.75 13.30
C LEU A 234 -12.17 -18.56 12.42
N THR A 235 -12.31 -17.39 11.78
CA THR A 235 -13.46 -17.10 10.92
C THR A 235 -13.53 -18.12 9.79
N LEU A 236 -12.42 -18.41 9.11
CA LEU A 236 -12.40 -19.42 8.04
C LEU A 236 -12.83 -20.81 8.53
N ALA A 237 -12.35 -21.21 9.71
CA ALA A 237 -12.60 -22.55 10.24
C ALA A 237 -14.01 -22.73 10.81
N THR A 238 -14.68 -21.65 11.24
CA THR A 238 -15.95 -21.73 11.97
C THR A 238 -17.15 -21.24 11.17
N GLY A 239 -16.97 -20.26 10.28
CA GLY A 239 -18.05 -19.65 9.49
C GLY A 239 -17.64 -19.36 8.04
N GLY A 240 -16.69 -18.46 7.84
CA GLY A 240 -15.79 -18.42 6.68
C GLY A 240 -16.28 -17.63 5.47
N ASP A 241 -17.52 -17.13 5.48
CA ASP A 241 -18.15 -16.39 4.39
C ASP A 241 -17.41 -15.08 4.03
N ASP A 242 -16.77 -14.43 5.00
CA ASP A 242 -16.01 -13.18 4.78
C ASP A 242 -14.67 -13.35 4.06
N LEU A 243 -14.02 -14.50 4.21
CA LEU A 243 -12.67 -14.71 3.66
C LEU A 243 -12.59 -14.68 2.13
N PRO A 244 -13.51 -15.30 1.36
CA PRO A 244 -13.48 -15.17 -0.10
C PRO A 244 -13.75 -13.73 -0.54
N VAL A 245 -14.61 -12.99 0.17
CA VAL A 245 -14.89 -11.56 -0.11
C VAL A 245 -13.64 -10.71 0.11
N LEU A 246 -12.98 -10.89 1.24
CA LEU A 246 -11.73 -10.21 1.55
C LEU A 246 -10.65 -10.55 0.51
N ALA A 247 -10.45 -11.82 0.21
CA ALA A 247 -9.41 -12.26 -0.74
C ALA A 247 -9.64 -11.69 -2.16
N LEU A 248 -10.89 -11.61 -2.61
CA LEU A 248 -11.26 -10.95 -3.87
C LEU A 248 -11.01 -9.43 -3.83
N CYS A 249 -11.26 -8.76 -2.71
CA CYS A 249 -10.89 -7.35 -2.54
C CYS A 249 -9.36 -7.14 -2.60
N LEU A 250 -8.58 -8.01 -1.96
CA LEU A 250 -7.11 -7.97 -2.02
C LEU A 250 -6.57 -8.26 -3.43
N LEU A 251 -7.20 -9.20 -4.15
CA LEU A 251 -6.93 -9.46 -5.57
C LEU A 251 -7.24 -8.24 -6.44
N ALA A 252 -8.38 -7.58 -6.22
CA ALA A 252 -8.74 -6.37 -6.95
C ALA A 252 -7.69 -5.26 -6.77
N LEU A 253 -7.22 -5.06 -5.53
CA LEU A 253 -6.16 -4.10 -5.23
C LEU A 253 -4.82 -4.49 -5.85
N ALA A 254 -4.47 -5.78 -5.84
CA ALA A 254 -3.26 -6.29 -6.50
C ALA A 254 -3.28 -6.09 -8.01
N LEU A 255 -4.43 -6.34 -8.66
CA LEU A 255 -4.65 -6.10 -10.08
C LEU A 255 -4.64 -4.60 -10.42
N ALA A 256 -5.21 -3.76 -9.54
CA ALA A 256 -5.15 -2.32 -9.66
C ALA A 256 -3.69 -1.82 -9.58
N ALA A 257 -2.89 -2.36 -8.66
CA ALA A 257 -1.47 -2.04 -8.55
C ALA A 257 -0.70 -2.43 -9.84
N GLY A 258 -0.99 -3.59 -10.42
CA GLY A 258 -0.45 -4.00 -11.72
C GLY A 258 -0.95 -3.19 -12.93
N GLY A 259 -1.84 -2.21 -12.73
CA GLY A 259 -2.43 -1.40 -13.78
C GLY A 259 -3.38 -2.18 -14.70
N ARG A 260 -4.14 -3.13 -14.13
CA ARG A 260 -5.15 -3.94 -14.82
C ARG A 260 -6.56 -3.55 -14.35
N PRO A 261 -7.11 -2.40 -14.80
CA PRO A 261 -8.36 -1.84 -14.25
C PRO A 261 -9.60 -2.70 -14.51
N GLY A 262 -9.74 -3.32 -15.69
CA GLY A 262 -10.88 -4.20 -15.97
C GLY A 262 -10.92 -5.42 -15.04
N PRO A 263 -9.85 -6.23 -14.98
CA PRO A 263 -9.75 -7.34 -14.03
C PRO A 263 -9.89 -6.91 -12.56
N ALA A 264 -9.38 -5.75 -12.17
CA ALA A 264 -9.59 -5.20 -10.82
C ALA A 264 -11.07 -4.94 -10.54
N GLY A 265 -11.79 -4.34 -11.50
CA GLY A 265 -13.24 -4.16 -11.45
C GLY A 265 -14.00 -5.48 -11.34
N MET A 266 -13.61 -6.50 -12.14
CA MET A 266 -14.22 -7.83 -12.06
C MET A 266 -14.00 -8.49 -10.70
N ALA A 267 -12.79 -8.44 -10.15
CA ALA A 267 -12.49 -9.06 -8.86
C ALA A 267 -13.30 -8.43 -7.71
N VAL A 268 -13.39 -7.08 -7.65
CA VAL A 268 -14.21 -6.43 -6.62
C VAL A 268 -15.71 -6.56 -6.90
N GLY A 269 -16.12 -6.69 -8.17
CA GLY A 269 -17.50 -6.99 -8.55
C GLY A 269 -17.93 -8.39 -8.12
N LEU A 270 -17.07 -9.40 -8.28
CA LEU A 270 -17.31 -10.74 -7.72
C LEU A 270 -17.47 -10.66 -6.20
N ALA A 271 -16.61 -9.92 -5.49
CA ALA A 271 -16.76 -9.71 -4.05
C ALA A 271 -18.10 -9.04 -3.69
N GLY A 272 -18.51 -8.03 -4.47
CA GLY A 272 -19.78 -7.33 -4.33
C GLY A 272 -21.01 -8.18 -4.65
N ALA A 273 -20.85 -9.24 -5.46
CA ALA A 273 -21.89 -10.24 -5.75
C ALA A 273 -22.00 -11.30 -4.64
N LEU A 274 -21.05 -11.36 -3.71
CA LEU A 274 -21.11 -12.21 -2.52
C LEU A 274 -21.65 -11.45 -1.31
N LYS A 275 -21.12 -10.25 -1.03
CA LYS A 275 -21.45 -9.51 0.19
C LYS A 275 -21.37 -7.99 -0.01
N LEU A 276 -22.32 -7.27 0.60
CA LEU A 276 -22.38 -5.80 0.54
C LEU A 276 -21.13 -5.11 1.10
N PHE A 277 -20.39 -5.78 1.99
CA PHE A 277 -19.15 -5.25 2.58
C PHE A 277 -18.05 -4.93 1.56
N ALA A 278 -18.12 -5.48 0.34
CA ALA A 278 -17.17 -5.17 -0.72
C ALA A 278 -17.48 -3.84 -1.46
N TRP A 279 -18.69 -3.30 -1.33
CA TRP A 279 -19.13 -2.10 -2.07
C TRP A 279 -18.31 -0.83 -1.75
N PRO A 280 -17.94 -0.55 -0.49
CA PRO A 280 -17.02 0.55 -0.20
C PRO A 280 -15.69 0.42 -0.95
N VAL A 281 -15.16 -0.80 -1.08
CA VAL A 281 -13.92 -1.05 -1.83
C VAL A 281 -14.15 -0.82 -3.33
N ALA A 282 -15.28 -1.29 -3.87
CA ALA A 282 -15.67 -1.08 -5.25
C ALA A 282 -15.78 0.41 -5.60
N LEU A 283 -16.44 1.20 -4.75
CA LEU A 283 -16.60 2.65 -4.93
C LEU A 283 -15.25 3.36 -5.00
N VAL A 284 -14.36 3.10 -4.02
CA VAL A 284 -13.02 3.72 -3.99
C VAL A 284 -12.20 3.29 -5.22
N LEU A 285 -12.32 2.05 -5.69
CA LEU A 285 -11.69 1.56 -6.91
C LEU A 285 -12.24 2.23 -8.18
N ILE A 286 -13.53 2.55 -8.25
CA ILE A 286 -14.10 3.29 -9.38
C ILE A 286 -13.50 4.70 -9.46
N PHE A 287 -13.41 5.42 -8.33
CA PHE A 287 -12.72 6.72 -8.27
C PHE A 287 -11.24 6.61 -8.66
N TRP A 288 -10.55 5.56 -8.22
CA TRP A 288 -9.18 5.25 -8.67
C TRP A 288 -9.11 5.05 -10.19
N GLY A 289 -10.05 4.30 -10.76
CA GLY A 289 -10.13 4.07 -12.20
C GLY A 289 -10.39 5.36 -12.99
N ALA A 290 -11.22 6.25 -12.45
CA ALA A 290 -11.51 7.55 -13.05
C ALA A 290 -10.24 8.41 -13.21
N THR A 291 -9.34 8.40 -12.21
CA THR A 291 -8.04 9.11 -12.30
C THR A 291 -7.11 8.59 -13.42
N ARG A 292 -7.37 7.40 -13.96
CA ARG A 292 -6.58 6.75 -15.02
C ARG A 292 -7.30 6.67 -16.37
N ARG A 293 -8.39 7.43 -16.57
CA ARG A 293 -9.26 7.30 -17.76
C ARG A 293 -9.75 5.85 -17.99
N ALA A 294 -9.83 5.06 -16.92
CA ALA A 294 -10.25 3.65 -16.95
C ALA A 294 -11.49 3.42 -16.07
N GLY A 295 -12.16 4.48 -15.61
CA GLY A 295 -13.29 4.43 -14.69
C GLY A 295 -14.42 3.53 -15.19
N LEU A 296 -14.80 3.65 -16.47
CA LEU A 296 -15.84 2.80 -17.07
C LEU A 296 -15.48 1.31 -17.05
N ARG A 297 -14.21 0.95 -17.30
CA ARG A 297 -13.76 -0.45 -17.28
C ARG A 297 -13.81 -1.05 -15.87
N VAL A 298 -13.45 -0.24 -14.86
CA VAL A 298 -13.55 -0.66 -13.46
C VAL A 298 -15.02 -0.78 -13.07
N ALA A 299 -15.83 0.24 -13.36
CA ALA A 299 -17.26 0.28 -13.02
C ALA A 299 -18.06 -0.85 -13.68
N ALA A 300 -17.76 -1.19 -14.94
CA ALA A 300 -18.43 -2.29 -15.65
C ALA A 300 -18.31 -3.61 -14.89
N GLY A 301 -17.12 -3.96 -14.40
CA GLY A 301 -16.93 -5.15 -13.57
C GLY A 301 -17.51 -4.98 -12.15
N ALA A 302 -17.20 -3.83 -11.52
CA ALA A 302 -17.51 -3.58 -10.12
C ALA A 302 -19.01 -3.46 -9.82
N LEU A 303 -19.80 -2.97 -10.79
CA LEU A 303 -21.25 -2.80 -10.67
C LEU A 303 -22.02 -3.82 -11.52
N GLY A 304 -21.48 -4.19 -12.69
CA GLY A 304 -22.16 -5.11 -13.61
C GLY A 304 -22.27 -6.53 -13.05
N LEU A 305 -21.21 -7.07 -12.42
CA LEU A 305 -21.27 -8.43 -11.87
C LEU A 305 -22.27 -8.56 -10.70
N PRO A 306 -22.28 -7.65 -9.69
CA PRO A 306 -23.35 -7.66 -8.68
C PRO A 306 -24.75 -7.51 -9.28
N ALA A 307 -24.93 -6.61 -10.26
CA ALA A 307 -26.22 -6.42 -10.92
C ALA A 307 -26.69 -7.69 -11.66
N LEU A 308 -25.78 -8.35 -12.38
CA LEU A 308 -26.06 -9.61 -13.07
C LEU A 308 -26.40 -10.74 -12.09
N ALA A 309 -25.72 -10.81 -10.94
CA ALA A 309 -26.04 -11.78 -9.89
C ALA A 309 -27.40 -11.52 -9.24
N LEU A 310 -27.77 -10.25 -9.07
CA LEU A 310 -29.05 -9.81 -8.51
C LEU A 310 -30.22 -10.07 -9.46
N LEU A 311 -30.03 -9.89 -10.78
CA LEU A 311 -31.12 -9.90 -11.76
C LEU A 311 -32.04 -11.14 -11.69
N PRO A 312 -31.55 -12.39 -11.63
CA PRO A 312 -32.44 -13.55 -11.50
C PRO A 312 -33.29 -13.51 -10.22
N ALA A 313 -32.68 -13.19 -9.08
CA ALA A 313 -33.39 -13.14 -7.81
C ALA A 313 -34.44 -12.00 -7.77
N LEU A 314 -34.13 -10.86 -8.41
CA LEU A 314 -35.06 -9.75 -8.61
C LEU A 314 -36.27 -10.16 -9.44
N LEU A 315 -36.06 -10.93 -10.51
CA LEU A 315 -37.12 -11.41 -11.40
C LEU A 315 -37.98 -12.50 -10.78
N VAL A 316 -37.41 -13.34 -9.92
CA VAL A 316 -38.15 -14.41 -9.22
C VAL A 316 -39.02 -13.84 -8.10
N ASN A 317 -38.44 -13.04 -7.19
CA ASN A 317 -39.18 -12.46 -6.07
C ASN A 317 -38.46 -11.24 -5.48
N TRP A 318 -38.89 -10.05 -5.90
CA TRP A 318 -38.38 -8.77 -5.41
C TRP A 318 -38.57 -8.60 -3.90
N ASP A 319 -39.75 -8.94 -3.36
CA ASP A 319 -40.06 -8.73 -1.95
C ASP A 319 -39.18 -9.59 -1.04
N ALA A 320 -38.95 -10.85 -1.42
CA ALA A 320 -38.02 -11.74 -0.72
C ALA A 320 -36.60 -11.16 -0.72
N LEU A 321 -36.14 -10.63 -1.86
CA LEU A 321 -34.82 -10.02 -1.96
C LEU A 321 -34.71 -8.78 -1.05
N VAL A 322 -35.70 -7.89 -1.07
CA VAL A 322 -35.70 -6.68 -0.23
C VAL A 322 -35.73 -7.02 1.25
N GLU A 323 -36.56 -8.00 1.63
CA GLU A 323 -36.68 -8.46 3.01
C GLU A 323 -35.34 -8.98 3.55
N ASN A 324 -34.66 -9.83 2.76
CA ASN A 324 -33.44 -10.50 3.17
C ASN A 324 -32.20 -9.60 3.11
N VAL A 325 -32.02 -8.84 2.03
CA VAL A 325 -30.76 -8.14 1.73
C VAL A 325 -30.74 -6.71 2.31
N PHE A 326 -31.90 -6.07 2.45
CA PHE A 326 -32.00 -4.68 2.90
C PHE A 326 -32.69 -4.54 4.25
N ARG A 327 -33.92 -5.05 4.41
CA ARG A 327 -34.69 -4.85 5.65
C ARG A 327 -34.07 -5.54 6.85
N PHE A 328 -33.72 -6.82 6.72
CA PHE A 328 -33.16 -7.58 7.83
C PHE A 328 -31.84 -7.00 8.36
N PRO A 329 -30.82 -6.67 7.53
CA PRO A 329 -29.59 -6.04 8.01
C PRO A 329 -29.78 -4.65 8.63
N LEU A 330 -30.83 -3.91 8.24
CA LEU A 330 -31.18 -2.62 8.83
C LEU A 330 -31.98 -2.76 10.14
N GLY A 331 -32.26 -3.98 10.60
CA GLY A 331 -33.03 -4.24 11.82
C GLY A 331 -34.54 -4.09 11.64
N HIS A 332 -35.03 -4.05 10.40
CA HIS A 332 -36.44 -3.97 10.04
C HIS A 332 -37.05 -5.31 9.63
N GLY A 333 -36.30 -6.41 9.75
CA GLY A 333 -36.83 -7.76 9.51
C GLY A 333 -37.73 -8.23 10.66
N GLN A 334 -38.45 -9.34 10.44
CA GLN A 334 -39.36 -9.93 11.43
C GLN A 334 -38.66 -10.44 12.69
N VAL A 335 -37.35 -10.71 12.61
CA VAL A 335 -36.50 -11.09 13.74
C VAL A 335 -35.26 -10.21 13.73
N THR A 336 -34.82 -9.74 14.90
CA THR A 336 -33.61 -8.94 15.03
C THR A 336 -32.37 -9.81 15.22
N SER A 337 -31.26 -9.44 14.58
CA SER A 337 -29.99 -10.13 14.76
C SER A 337 -29.51 -10.07 16.22
N PRO A 338 -29.01 -11.18 16.79
CA PRO A 338 -28.49 -11.23 18.16
C PRO A 338 -27.10 -10.58 18.31
N ALA A 339 -26.53 -9.99 17.25
CA ALA A 339 -25.16 -9.49 17.25
C ALA A 339 -24.97 -8.29 18.20
N GLN A 340 -24.24 -8.51 19.29
CA GLN A 340 -23.73 -7.46 20.16
C GLN A 340 -22.33 -7.02 19.72
N SER A 341 -22.10 -5.71 19.69
CA SER A 341 -20.82 -5.12 19.30
C SER A 341 -20.03 -4.67 20.52
N PRO A 342 -18.74 -5.01 20.63
CA PRO A 342 -17.89 -4.51 21.70
C PRO A 342 -17.34 -3.10 21.42
N PHE A 343 -17.75 -2.46 20.32
CA PHE A 343 -17.13 -1.24 19.83
C PHE A 343 -17.84 0.04 20.30
N PRO A 344 -17.17 1.21 20.21
CA PRO A 344 -17.71 2.47 20.70
C PRO A 344 -19.11 2.80 20.18
N GLY A 345 -19.43 2.46 18.93
CA GLY A 345 -20.76 2.64 18.35
C GLY A 345 -21.89 1.97 19.16
N HIS A 346 -21.63 0.79 19.73
CA HIS A 346 -22.57 0.11 20.61
C HIS A 346 -22.75 0.87 21.92
N LEU A 347 -21.64 1.27 22.56
CA LEU A 347 -21.66 2.04 23.79
C LEU A 347 -22.39 3.38 23.61
N ILE A 348 -22.14 4.08 22.51
CA ILE A 348 -22.86 5.31 22.14
C ILE A 348 -24.36 5.01 22.01
N ALA A 349 -24.71 3.94 21.30
CA ALA A 349 -26.09 3.57 21.04
C ALA A 349 -26.89 3.19 22.29
N THR A 350 -26.23 2.61 23.31
CA THR A 350 -26.88 2.13 24.53
C THR A 350 -26.75 3.07 25.72
N ALA A 351 -25.66 3.85 25.83
CA ALA A 351 -25.37 4.66 27.02
C ALA A 351 -25.89 6.11 26.93
N LEU A 352 -26.16 6.64 25.72
CA LEU A 352 -26.61 8.02 25.54
C LEU A 352 -28.13 8.10 25.26
N PRO A 353 -28.85 9.11 25.79
CA PRO A 353 -30.20 9.43 25.34
C PRO A 353 -30.20 9.71 23.83
N GLY A 354 -31.01 8.98 23.06
CA GLY A 354 -31.01 9.08 21.59
C GLY A 354 -29.74 8.54 20.93
N GLY A 355 -28.92 7.75 21.64
CA GLY A 355 -27.62 7.28 21.20
C GLY A 355 -27.59 6.57 19.85
N ARG A 356 -28.65 5.82 19.49
CA ARG A 356 -28.78 5.19 18.16
C ARG A 356 -28.74 6.21 17.02
N PHE A 357 -29.40 7.36 17.19
CA PHE A 357 -29.37 8.45 16.21
C PHE A 357 -28.00 9.11 16.17
N VAL A 358 -27.33 9.27 17.31
CA VAL A 358 -25.97 9.81 17.39
C VAL A 358 -24.98 8.90 16.66
N ALA A 359 -25.01 7.60 16.92
CA ALA A 359 -24.16 6.62 16.25
C ALA A 359 -24.40 6.60 14.73
N ALA A 360 -25.67 6.63 14.30
CA ALA A 360 -26.04 6.72 12.88
C ALA A 360 -25.54 8.03 12.24
N ALA A 361 -25.69 9.17 12.91
CA ALA A 361 -25.22 10.47 12.43
C ALA A 361 -23.69 10.50 12.28
N LEU A 362 -22.94 9.93 13.24
CA LEU A 362 -21.49 9.81 13.16
C LEU A 362 -21.06 8.90 11.99
N LEU A 363 -21.75 7.78 11.77
CA LEU A 363 -21.48 6.89 10.65
C LEU A 363 -21.73 7.59 9.30
N VAL A 364 -22.83 8.36 9.18
CA VAL A 364 -23.13 9.19 8.01
C VAL A 364 -22.06 10.27 7.82
N ALA A 365 -21.60 10.92 8.89
CA ALA A 365 -20.54 11.93 8.82
C ALA A 365 -19.21 11.33 8.32
N VAL A 366 -18.85 10.12 8.76
CA VAL A 366 -17.68 9.38 8.22
C VAL A 366 -17.86 9.10 6.73
N GLY A 367 -19.03 8.60 6.32
CA GLY A 367 -19.35 8.36 4.92
C GLY A 367 -19.24 9.63 4.06
N ALA A 368 -19.80 10.74 4.53
CA ALA A 368 -19.72 12.05 3.87
C ALA A 368 -18.28 12.56 3.78
N ALA A 369 -17.50 12.44 4.85
CA ALA A 369 -16.09 12.83 4.85
C ALA A 369 -15.26 12.02 3.83
N ILE A 370 -15.51 10.72 3.73
CA ILE A 370 -14.88 9.85 2.72
C ILE A 370 -15.32 10.29 1.32
N ALA A 371 -16.62 10.53 1.07
CA ALA A 371 -17.12 10.97 -0.22
C ALA A 371 -16.51 12.32 -0.66
N VAL A 372 -16.49 13.31 0.23
CA VAL A 372 -15.84 14.62 -0.02
C VAL A 372 -14.36 14.43 -0.33
N ARG A 373 -13.66 13.55 0.40
CA ARG A 373 -12.26 13.22 0.12
C ARG A 373 -12.09 12.59 -1.25
N LEU A 374 -12.94 11.63 -1.64
CA LEU A 374 -12.86 10.96 -2.94
C LEU A 374 -13.06 11.93 -4.10
N VAL A 375 -13.97 12.90 -3.96
CA VAL A 375 -14.20 13.93 -4.98
C VAL A 375 -13.06 14.94 -5.04
N ARG A 376 -12.60 15.46 -3.89
CA ARG A 376 -11.57 16.50 -3.84
C ARG A 376 -10.15 15.98 -4.08
N ARG A 377 -9.86 14.75 -3.64
CA ARG A 377 -8.54 14.13 -3.67
C ARG A 377 -8.67 12.62 -3.98
N PRO A 378 -9.08 12.26 -5.21
CA PRO A 378 -9.30 10.87 -5.58
C PRO A 378 -8.00 10.04 -5.47
N PRO A 379 -8.10 8.75 -5.11
CA PRO A 379 -6.94 7.88 -4.93
C PRO A 379 -6.23 7.63 -6.26
N ARG A 380 -4.99 8.11 -6.39
CA ARG A 380 -4.17 7.92 -7.60
C ARG A 380 -3.38 6.61 -7.59
N THR A 381 -3.26 5.90 -6.48
CA THR A 381 -2.48 4.65 -6.39
C THR A 381 -3.29 3.56 -5.69
N ALA A 382 -3.00 2.29 -5.98
CA ALA A 382 -3.63 1.16 -5.29
C ALA A 382 -3.34 1.18 -3.78
N VAL A 383 -2.17 1.67 -3.38
CA VAL A 383 -1.81 1.92 -1.97
C VAL A 383 -2.79 2.91 -1.35
N THR A 384 -3.02 4.06 -1.97
CA THR A 384 -3.98 5.07 -1.47
C THR A 384 -5.39 4.50 -1.43
N THR A 385 -5.80 3.72 -2.44
CA THR A 385 -7.09 3.01 -2.45
C THR A 385 -7.21 2.10 -1.22
N ALA A 386 -6.21 1.24 -0.97
CA ALA A 386 -6.21 0.32 0.17
C ALA A 386 -6.25 1.05 1.52
N LEU A 387 -5.52 2.17 1.67
CA LEU A 387 -5.54 2.97 2.89
C LEU A 387 -6.92 3.63 3.12
N ILE A 388 -7.54 4.20 2.09
CA ILE A 388 -8.89 4.77 2.20
C ILE A 388 -9.89 3.70 2.59
N CYS A 389 -9.87 2.54 1.94
CA CYS A 389 -10.75 1.42 2.27
C CYS A 389 -10.50 0.91 3.70
N GLY A 390 -9.24 0.70 4.08
CA GLY A 390 -8.88 0.18 5.40
C GLY A 390 -9.27 1.11 6.54
N TYR A 391 -8.92 2.39 6.48
CA TYR A 391 -9.32 3.35 7.51
C TYR A 391 -10.81 3.67 7.49
N GLY A 392 -11.42 3.73 6.31
CA GLY A 392 -12.85 3.97 6.16
C GLY A 392 -13.69 2.85 6.77
N LEU A 393 -13.36 1.58 6.47
CA LEU A 393 -14.02 0.42 7.06
C LEU A 393 -13.74 0.31 8.56
N LEU A 394 -12.52 0.63 9.01
CA LEU A 394 -12.21 0.67 10.44
C LEU A 394 -13.12 1.68 11.17
N ALA A 395 -13.22 2.91 10.66
CA ALA A 395 -14.08 3.93 11.24
C ALA A 395 -15.56 3.52 11.24
N ALA A 396 -16.03 2.93 10.13
CA ALA A 396 -17.40 2.41 10.05
C ALA A 396 -17.66 1.31 11.08
N ILE A 397 -16.78 0.30 11.17
CA ILE A 397 -16.92 -0.82 12.12
C ILE A 397 -16.88 -0.33 13.57
N MET A 398 -16.03 0.66 13.90
CA MET A 398 -15.98 1.23 15.25
C MET A 398 -17.28 1.96 15.64
N LEU A 399 -18.02 2.49 14.67
CA LEU A 399 -19.22 3.29 14.90
C LEU A 399 -20.54 2.52 14.69
N MET A 400 -20.52 1.36 14.02
CA MET A 400 -21.72 0.53 13.85
C MET A 400 -22.20 -0.01 15.21
N PRO A 401 -23.46 0.28 15.62
CA PRO A 401 -24.02 -0.20 16.89
C PRO A 401 -24.17 -1.72 16.98
N THR A 402 -24.44 -2.35 15.84
CA THR A 402 -24.63 -3.79 15.65
C THR A 402 -23.61 -4.25 14.63
N THR A 403 -22.52 -4.84 15.11
CA THR A 403 -21.42 -5.34 14.28
C THR A 403 -20.71 -6.45 15.03
N ARG A 404 -19.97 -7.28 14.30
CA ARG A 404 -19.24 -8.42 14.86
C ARG A 404 -17.76 -8.07 14.96
N PHE A 405 -17.12 -8.54 16.03
CA PHE A 405 -15.68 -8.41 16.20
C PHE A 405 -14.89 -8.93 14.99
N GLY A 406 -15.37 -10.02 14.37
CA GLY A 406 -14.78 -10.64 13.18
C GLY A 406 -14.56 -9.68 12.00
N TYR A 407 -15.39 -8.65 11.83
CA TYR A 407 -15.25 -7.72 10.69
C TYR A 407 -13.97 -6.87 10.74
N LEU A 408 -13.26 -6.82 11.86
CA LEU A 408 -11.92 -6.21 11.92
C LEU A 408 -10.91 -6.88 10.99
N LEU A 409 -11.18 -8.09 10.49
CA LEU A 409 -10.34 -8.73 9.47
C LEU A 409 -10.16 -7.84 8.22
N TYR A 410 -11.20 -7.11 7.80
CA TYR A 410 -11.14 -6.28 6.59
C TYR A 410 -10.14 -5.12 6.72
N PRO A 411 -10.29 -4.19 7.69
CA PRO A 411 -9.35 -3.09 7.83
C PRO A 411 -7.92 -3.57 8.11
N ILE A 412 -7.74 -4.61 8.93
CA ILE A 412 -6.40 -5.15 9.21
C ILE A 412 -5.75 -5.69 7.94
N ALA A 413 -6.45 -6.53 7.18
CA ALA A 413 -5.93 -7.10 5.95
C ALA A 413 -5.66 -6.01 4.90
N LEU A 414 -6.58 -5.07 4.67
CA LEU A 414 -6.40 -3.98 3.70
C LEU A 414 -5.21 -3.07 4.03
N LEU A 415 -5.05 -2.70 5.31
CA LEU A 415 -3.93 -1.86 5.76
C LEU A 415 -2.60 -2.61 5.70
N SER A 416 -2.57 -3.88 6.10
CA SER A 416 -1.37 -4.72 6.03
C SER A 416 -0.95 -5.07 4.59
N TRP A 417 -1.91 -5.06 3.66
CA TRP A 417 -1.69 -5.28 2.23
C TRP A 417 -1.13 -4.04 1.53
N ALA A 418 -1.36 -2.83 2.05
CA ALA A 418 -0.97 -1.58 1.40
C ALA A 418 0.53 -1.50 1.03
N PRO A 419 1.50 -1.92 1.88
CA PRO A 419 2.91 -1.97 1.51
C PRO A 419 3.21 -2.95 0.36
N ALA A 420 2.43 -4.01 0.20
CA ALA A 420 2.60 -4.97 -0.90
C ALA A 420 2.16 -4.40 -2.26
N LEU A 421 1.31 -3.37 -2.26
CA LEU A 421 0.78 -2.72 -3.45
C LEU A 421 1.72 -1.67 -4.05
N THR A 422 2.88 -1.41 -3.44
CA THR A 422 3.89 -0.50 -4.02
C THR A 422 4.54 -1.19 -5.21
N THR A 423 3.95 -1.04 -6.39
CA THR A 423 4.53 -1.53 -7.64
C THR A 423 5.63 -0.58 -8.11
N ARG A 424 6.87 -1.06 -8.13
CA ARG A 424 7.90 -0.54 -9.04
C ARG A 424 7.56 -1.12 -10.41
N ARG A 425 6.96 -0.33 -11.31
CA ARG A 425 6.78 -0.80 -12.69
C ARG A 425 8.16 -0.85 -13.36
N ALA A 426 8.30 -1.77 -14.31
CA ALA A 426 9.37 -1.74 -15.30
C ALA A 426 8.84 -1.03 -16.56
N PRO A 427 9.71 -0.42 -17.38
CA PRO A 427 9.25 0.50 -18.41
C PRO A 427 8.42 -0.25 -19.46
N VAL A 428 7.32 0.35 -19.88
CA VAL A 428 6.62 -0.09 -21.09
C VAL A 428 7.44 0.42 -22.29
N PRO A 429 7.88 -0.44 -23.22
CA PRO A 429 8.52 0.04 -24.43
C PRO A 429 7.51 0.88 -25.22
N ALA A 430 7.86 2.13 -25.52
CA ALA A 430 7.03 3.01 -26.32
C ALA A 430 6.71 2.34 -27.67
N SER A 431 5.43 2.36 -28.06
CA SER A 431 5.01 1.87 -29.38
C SER A 431 5.72 2.64 -30.50
N PRO A 432 6.16 1.97 -31.58
CA PRO A 432 6.90 2.62 -32.65
C PRO A 432 5.91 3.41 -33.50
N ARG A 433 5.90 4.73 -33.35
CA ARG A 433 5.39 5.63 -34.40
C ARG A 433 6.53 6.56 -34.77
N HIS A 434 6.85 6.54 -36.06
CA HIS A 434 7.96 7.20 -36.75
C HIS A 434 9.34 6.56 -36.54
N ALA A 435 9.67 5.63 -37.44
CA ALA A 435 11.06 5.29 -37.74
C ALA A 435 11.62 6.32 -38.75
N PRO A 436 12.68 7.07 -38.42
CA PRO A 436 13.55 7.71 -39.41
C PRO A 436 14.48 6.65 -40.04
N PRO A 437 15.13 6.96 -41.17
CA PRO A 437 15.71 5.97 -42.06
C PRO A 437 16.91 5.25 -41.47
N ALA A 438 17.10 4.01 -41.96
CA ALA A 438 18.10 3.06 -41.54
C ALA A 438 19.53 3.60 -41.69
N GLY A 439 20.31 3.50 -40.62
CA GLY A 439 21.74 3.83 -40.65
C GLY A 439 22.29 4.29 -39.31
N ARG A 440 22.03 3.56 -38.22
CA ARG A 440 22.81 3.53 -36.98
C ARG A 440 22.25 2.40 -36.09
N THR A 441 23.11 1.52 -35.62
CA THR A 441 22.82 0.48 -34.62
C THR A 441 22.09 1.07 -33.41
N PRO A 442 21.10 0.38 -32.82
CA PRO A 442 20.40 0.90 -31.65
C PRO A 442 21.36 0.87 -30.45
N GLU A 443 21.83 2.03 -30.01
CA GLU A 443 22.48 2.18 -28.71
C GLU A 443 21.48 1.73 -27.63
N SER A 444 21.93 0.76 -26.83
CA SER A 444 21.23 0.28 -25.65
C SER A 444 20.96 1.43 -24.68
N MET A 445 19.87 1.34 -23.90
CA MET A 445 19.52 2.30 -22.84
C MET A 445 20.73 2.58 -21.95
N SER A 446 21.43 3.69 -22.19
CA SER A 446 22.83 3.81 -21.77
C SER A 446 22.93 4.35 -20.35
N SER A 447 23.30 3.47 -19.42
CA SER A 447 24.00 3.87 -18.20
C SER A 447 25.18 4.78 -18.57
N TYR A 448 25.46 5.77 -17.72
CA TYR A 448 26.70 6.55 -17.80
C TYR A 448 27.83 5.72 -17.23
N ARG A 449 29.03 5.80 -17.80
CA ARG A 449 30.17 5.06 -17.25
C ARG A 449 30.53 5.57 -15.84
N ASP A 450 30.59 6.88 -15.71
CA ASP A 450 30.99 7.62 -14.51
C ASP A 450 30.40 9.04 -14.57
N ARG A 451 30.68 9.87 -13.56
CA ARG A 451 30.23 11.28 -13.50
C ARG A 451 30.79 12.15 -14.62
N GLU A 452 31.98 11.85 -15.13
CA GLU A 452 32.55 12.61 -16.24
C GLU A 452 31.82 12.34 -17.55
N ASP A 453 31.46 11.07 -17.80
CA ASP A 453 30.67 10.67 -18.97
C ASP A 453 29.29 11.30 -18.98
N ALA A 454 28.66 11.33 -17.80
CA ALA A 454 27.40 12.03 -17.61
C ALA A 454 27.53 13.53 -17.88
N GLY A 455 28.61 14.17 -17.40
CA GLY A 455 28.91 15.57 -17.67
C GLY A 455 29.10 15.88 -19.15
N ARG A 456 29.85 15.04 -19.88
CA ARG A 456 30.07 15.21 -21.34
C ARG A 456 28.75 15.20 -22.11
N ARG A 457 27.88 14.23 -21.82
CA ARG A 457 26.58 14.09 -22.48
C ARG A 457 25.58 15.15 -22.03
N LEU A 458 25.67 15.63 -20.79
CA LEU A 458 24.86 16.74 -20.31
C LEU A 458 25.25 18.05 -21.01
N ALA A 459 26.54 18.30 -21.21
CA ALA A 459 27.04 19.49 -21.91
C ALA A 459 26.54 19.59 -23.36
N GLU A 460 26.37 18.46 -24.06
CA GLU A 460 25.80 18.42 -25.41
C GLU A 460 24.37 18.99 -25.49
N ARG A 461 23.63 19.00 -24.37
CA ARG A 461 22.28 19.59 -24.27
C ARG A 461 22.29 21.05 -23.82
N LEU A 462 23.45 21.58 -23.45
CA LEU A 462 23.62 22.92 -22.89
C LEU A 462 24.34 23.88 -23.85
N THR A 463 24.51 23.50 -25.12
CA THR A 463 25.26 24.28 -26.12
C THR A 463 24.74 25.70 -26.31
N ALA A 464 23.46 25.95 -26.05
CA ALA A 464 22.89 27.30 -26.07
C ALA A 464 23.52 28.26 -25.06
N LEU A 465 24.13 27.74 -23.99
CA LEU A 465 24.83 28.51 -22.95
C LEU A 465 26.33 28.68 -23.21
N ALA A 466 26.87 28.00 -24.22
CA ALA A 466 28.31 28.04 -24.51
C ALA A 466 28.75 29.45 -24.94
N GLY A 467 29.88 29.92 -24.39
CA GLY A 467 30.46 31.23 -24.72
C GLY A 467 29.68 32.45 -24.22
N GLN A 468 28.62 32.26 -23.42
CA GLN A 468 27.93 33.39 -22.79
C GLN A 468 28.75 33.95 -21.62
N PRO A 469 29.09 35.26 -21.62
CA PRO A 469 30.02 35.82 -20.64
C PRO A 469 29.46 35.91 -19.21
N ASP A 470 28.15 35.81 -19.05
CA ASP A 470 27.46 35.91 -17.76
C ASP A 470 27.11 34.56 -17.12
N VAL A 471 27.47 33.43 -17.73
CA VAL A 471 27.20 32.09 -17.19
C VAL A 471 28.26 31.69 -16.16
N VAL A 472 27.81 31.18 -15.01
CA VAL A 472 28.66 30.51 -14.02
C VAL A 472 28.11 29.11 -13.77
N VAL A 473 28.95 28.09 -13.89
CA VAL A 473 28.57 26.70 -13.62
C VAL A 473 28.80 26.40 -12.15
N LEU A 474 27.75 25.99 -11.45
CA LEU A 474 27.76 25.75 -10.01
C LEU A 474 27.53 24.26 -9.73
N GLY A 475 28.56 23.58 -9.23
CA GLY A 475 28.43 22.19 -8.77
C GLY A 475 27.77 22.10 -7.39
N LEU A 476 26.72 21.30 -7.27
CA LEU A 476 26.13 20.96 -5.96
C LEU A 476 26.97 19.90 -5.26
N VAL A 477 27.38 20.22 -4.04
CA VAL A 477 28.25 19.32 -3.27
C VAL A 477 27.50 18.10 -2.75
N ARG A 478 28.10 16.91 -2.79
CA ARG A 478 29.45 16.61 -3.33
C ARG A 478 29.41 16.10 -4.76
N GLY A 479 28.49 15.20 -5.07
CA GLY A 479 28.44 14.44 -6.33
C GLY A 479 28.24 15.29 -7.60
N GLY A 480 27.66 16.48 -7.50
CA GLY A 480 27.46 17.37 -8.65
C GLY A 480 28.72 18.05 -9.15
N VAL A 481 29.76 18.19 -8.33
CA VAL A 481 30.98 18.95 -8.70
C VAL A 481 31.78 18.31 -9.84
N PRO A 482 32.05 16.98 -9.84
CA PRO A 482 32.73 16.34 -10.98
C PRO A 482 31.96 16.47 -12.31
N VAL A 483 30.63 16.41 -12.27
CA VAL A 483 29.77 16.61 -13.45
C VAL A 483 29.85 18.07 -13.91
N ALA A 484 29.76 19.02 -12.96
CA ALA A 484 29.84 20.45 -13.21
C ALA A 484 31.16 20.86 -13.85
N ARG A 485 32.29 20.29 -13.41
CA ARG A 485 33.62 20.54 -14.00
C ARG A 485 33.62 20.26 -15.50
N VAL A 486 33.17 19.08 -15.88
CA VAL A 486 33.12 18.68 -17.29
C VAL A 486 32.18 19.59 -18.09
N VAL A 487 31.05 19.99 -17.51
CA VAL A 487 30.12 20.95 -18.14
C VAL A 487 30.77 22.32 -18.31
N ALA A 488 31.47 22.84 -17.30
CA ALA A 488 32.17 24.12 -17.33
C ALA A 488 33.24 24.16 -18.43
N ASP A 489 34.10 23.14 -18.49
CA ASP A 489 35.15 23.01 -19.50
C ASP A 489 34.57 23.00 -20.92
N ARG A 490 33.44 22.31 -21.12
CA ARG A 490 32.77 22.22 -22.43
C ARG A 490 32.05 23.49 -22.84
N LEU A 491 31.55 24.27 -21.89
CA LEU A 491 30.87 25.54 -22.17
C LEU A 491 31.82 26.73 -22.23
N GLY A 492 33.08 26.57 -21.78
CA GLY A 492 34.04 27.66 -21.63
C GLY A 492 33.62 28.67 -20.57
N ALA A 493 32.95 28.20 -19.51
CA ALA A 493 32.38 29.04 -18.44
C ALA A 493 33.07 28.76 -17.10
N PRO A 494 33.18 29.75 -16.20
CA PRO A 494 33.79 29.55 -14.89
C PRO A 494 33.03 28.52 -14.04
N LEU A 495 33.78 27.59 -13.44
CA LEU A 495 33.29 26.64 -12.44
C LEU A 495 33.40 27.24 -11.03
N ASP A 496 32.31 27.16 -10.27
CA ASP A 496 32.34 27.37 -8.82
C ASP A 496 31.46 26.33 -8.10
N VAL A 497 31.46 26.37 -6.77
CA VAL A 497 30.76 25.45 -5.89
C VAL A 497 29.61 26.16 -5.18
N LEU A 498 28.44 25.50 -5.13
CA LEU A 498 27.29 25.98 -4.37
C LEU A 498 27.00 25.02 -3.22
N VAL A 499 27.38 25.43 -2.01
CA VAL A 499 27.07 24.71 -0.78
C VAL A 499 25.74 25.20 -0.24
N VAL A 500 24.77 24.30 -0.10
CA VAL A 500 23.47 24.62 0.50
C VAL A 500 23.12 23.64 1.60
N ARG A 501 22.44 24.15 2.64
CA ARG A 501 21.92 23.34 3.74
C ARG A 501 20.42 23.55 3.86
N LYS A 502 19.66 22.46 3.90
CA LYS A 502 18.22 22.52 4.16
C LYS A 502 17.98 22.67 5.65
N LEU A 503 17.09 23.58 6.02
CA LEU A 503 16.59 23.71 7.38
C LEU A 503 15.41 22.77 7.55
N GLY A 504 15.68 21.53 7.96
CA GLY A 504 14.66 20.54 8.24
C GLY A 504 13.93 20.80 9.56
N LEU A 505 12.65 20.46 9.66
CA LEU A 505 11.96 20.50 10.95
C LEU A 505 12.74 19.64 11.97
N PRO A 506 12.92 20.07 13.24
CA PRO A 506 13.69 19.33 14.25
C PRO A 506 13.27 17.86 14.37
N TRP A 507 11.99 17.63 14.10
CA TRP A 507 11.29 16.39 14.28
C TRP A 507 10.89 15.73 12.95
N ALA A 508 11.26 16.28 11.81
CA ALA A 508 11.05 15.70 10.49
C ALA A 508 12.08 16.33 9.54
N PRO A 509 13.36 15.94 9.62
CA PRO A 509 14.45 16.60 8.89
C PRO A 509 14.27 16.61 7.37
N GLU A 510 13.50 15.65 6.83
CA GLU A 510 13.15 15.57 5.41
C GLU A 510 12.19 16.67 4.94
N VAL A 511 11.43 17.30 5.85
CA VAL A 511 10.54 18.41 5.56
C VAL A 511 11.28 19.70 5.88
N ALA A 512 11.65 20.46 4.85
CA ALA A 512 12.38 21.71 5.01
C ALA A 512 11.42 22.88 5.29
N PHE A 513 11.70 23.65 6.34
CA PHE A 513 11.10 24.96 6.60
C PHE A 513 11.91 26.11 6.01
N GLY A 514 13.09 25.82 5.46
CA GLY A 514 13.94 26.80 4.79
C GLY A 514 15.23 26.19 4.25
N ALA A 515 16.13 27.05 3.80
CA ALA A 515 17.46 26.73 3.33
C ALA A 515 18.45 27.83 3.72
N LEU A 516 19.70 27.44 3.92
CA LEU A 516 20.86 28.31 4.11
C LEU A 516 21.80 28.16 2.92
N GLY A 517 22.43 29.26 2.54
CA GLY A 517 23.45 29.32 1.52
C GLY A 517 24.56 30.32 1.88
N PRO A 518 25.60 30.42 1.02
CA PRO A 518 26.78 31.24 1.27
C PRO A 518 26.43 32.71 1.51
N GLY A 519 27.34 33.46 2.13
CA GLY A 519 27.17 34.90 2.34
C GLY A 519 26.00 35.27 3.26
N GLY A 520 25.60 34.37 4.17
CA GLY A 520 24.50 34.58 5.11
C GLY A 520 23.10 34.50 4.48
N VAL A 521 23.00 33.98 3.26
CA VAL A 521 21.71 33.82 2.57
C VAL A 521 20.83 32.84 3.32
N ARG A 522 19.63 33.31 3.69
CA ARG A 522 18.59 32.52 4.33
C ARG A 522 17.28 32.64 3.56
N VAL A 523 16.71 31.49 3.22
CA VAL A 523 15.39 31.38 2.60
C VAL A 523 14.50 30.62 3.55
N LEU A 524 13.42 31.23 4.01
CA LEU A 524 12.44 30.60 4.89
C LEU A 524 11.13 30.41 4.13
N ASN A 525 10.45 29.31 4.43
CA ASN A 525 9.06 29.11 4.08
C ASN A 525 8.21 29.61 5.24
N ASP A 526 7.71 30.84 5.15
CA ASP A 526 6.99 31.51 6.24
C ASP A 526 5.80 30.71 6.77
N GLN A 527 5.09 29.97 5.90
CA GLN A 527 3.94 29.14 6.31
C GLN A 527 4.33 27.95 7.18
N VAL A 528 5.53 27.41 6.97
CA VAL A 528 6.06 26.29 7.74
C VAL A 528 6.81 26.80 8.96
N ALA A 529 7.59 27.87 8.81
CA ALA A 529 8.35 28.52 9.87
C ALA A 529 7.44 29.10 10.97
N ALA A 530 6.28 29.67 10.62
CA ALA A 530 5.31 30.21 11.59
C ALA A 530 4.69 29.16 12.53
N ARG A 531 4.91 27.86 12.25
CA ARG A 531 4.40 26.74 13.07
C ARG A 531 5.47 26.13 13.97
N LEU A 532 6.69 26.67 13.93
CA LEU A 532 7.81 26.25 14.77
C LEU A 532 7.90 27.15 16.01
N ASP A 533 8.33 26.56 17.11
CA ASP A 533 8.86 27.34 18.22
C ASP A 533 10.11 28.11 17.73
N PRO A 534 10.22 29.42 17.98
CA PRO A 534 11.41 30.19 17.65
C PRO A 534 12.72 29.54 18.13
N ALA A 535 12.73 28.94 19.33
CA ALA A 535 13.91 28.28 19.87
C ALA A 535 14.34 27.09 19.01
N ASP A 536 13.41 26.21 18.67
CA ASP A 536 13.63 25.03 17.81
C ASP A 536 14.17 25.43 16.43
N SER A 537 13.61 26.50 15.84
CA SER A 537 14.06 26.99 14.54
C SER A 537 15.47 27.56 14.60
N SER A 538 15.82 28.22 15.72
CA SER A 538 17.13 28.82 15.95
C SER A 538 18.22 27.75 16.13
N ASP A 539 17.91 26.65 16.81
CA ASP A 539 18.84 25.54 17.05
C ASP A 539 19.20 24.83 15.75
N VAL A 540 18.21 24.55 14.92
CA VAL A 540 18.44 23.98 13.58
C VAL A 540 19.26 24.95 12.74
N GLN A 541 18.90 26.24 12.73
CA GLN A 541 19.66 27.25 11.98
C GLN A 541 21.12 27.31 12.42
N ARG A 542 21.41 27.36 13.72
CA ARG A 542 22.80 27.40 14.23
C ARG A 542 23.59 26.17 13.79
N ARG A 543 23.02 24.97 13.93
CA ARG A 543 23.71 23.73 13.56
C ARG A 543 23.97 23.65 12.06
N GLU A 544 22.97 23.95 11.24
CA GLU A 544 23.12 23.90 9.78
C GLU A 544 24.01 25.03 9.25
N GLN A 545 24.04 26.20 9.91
CA GLN A 545 24.97 27.28 9.58
C GLN A 545 26.42 26.89 9.87
N ALA A 546 26.71 26.31 11.04
CA ALA A 546 28.07 25.87 11.36
C ALA A 546 28.59 24.80 10.37
N GLU A 547 27.71 23.90 9.92
CA GLU A 547 28.05 22.92 8.87
C GLU A 547 28.27 23.57 7.50
N LEU A 548 27.44 24.56 7.15
CA LEU A 548 27.59 25.34 5.92
C LEU A 548 28.94 26.07 5.90
N ASP A 549 29.25 26.81 6.96
CA ASP A 549 30.49 27.60 7.10
C ASP A 549 31.72 26.69 7.01
N ARG A 550 31.70 25.52 7.67
CA ARG A 550 32.80 24.56 7.61
C ARG A 550 33.05 24.07 6.18
N ARG A 551 31.99 23.74 5.44
CA ARG A 551 32.10 23.26 4.04
C ARG A 551 32.51 24.38 3.10
N GLU A 552 31.97 25.58 3.28
CA GLU A 552 32.36 26.74 2.48
C GLU A 552 33.84 27.06 2.65
N ALA A 553 34.32 27.14 3.90
CA ALA A 553 35.73 27.41 4.20
C ALA A 553 36.65 26.39 3.53
N ARG A 554 36.27 25.09 3.57
CA ARG A 554 37.04 24.02 2.92
C ARG A 554 37.04 24.14 1.40
N TYR A 555 35.88 24.20 0.75
CA TYR A 555 35.82 24.14 -0.72
C TYR A 555 36.18 25.47 -1.40
N ARG A 556 36.07 26.62 -0.72
CA ARG A 556 36.54 27.89 -1.28
C ARG A 556 38.05 28.01 -1.21
N SER A 557 38.72 27.43 -0.21
CA SER A 557 40.18 27.44 -0.06
C SER A 557 40.79 28.85 -0.28
N GLY A 558 40.17 29.87 0.33
CA GLY A 558 40.61 31.28 0.21
C GLY A 558 40.03 32.08 -0.97
N ARG A 559 39.25 31.47 -1.88
CA ARG A 559 38.49 32.20 -2.91
C ARG A 559 37.45 33.15 -2.29
N PRO A 560 37.16 34.31 -2.92
CA PRO A 560 36.14 35.25 -2.42
C PRO A 560 34.75 34.59 -2.35
N PRO A 561 33.81 35.12 -1.55
CA PRO A 561 32.43 34.58 -1.47
C PRO A 561 31.73 34.51 -2.83
N LEU A 562 30.75 33.60 -2.96
CA LEU A 562 29.98 33.45 -4.20
C LEU A 562 29.16 34.72 -4.48
N ASP A 563 29.39 35.36 -5.61
CA ASP A 563 28.55 36.46 -6.10
C ASP A 563 27.92 36.08 -7.45
N LEU A 564 26.59 36.08 -7.50
CA LEU A 564 25.80 35.77 -8.70
C LEU A 564 25.08 37.00 -9.25
N THR A 565 25.39 38.20 -8.74
CA THR A 565 24.72 39.44 -9.14
C THR A 565 24.77 39.64 -10.65
N GLY A 566 23.58 39.64 -11.28
CA GLY A 566 23.42 39.85 -12.72
C GLY A 566 23.81 38.67 -13.61
N ARG A 567 24.27 37.55 -13.02
CA ARG A 567 24.75 36.36 -13.75
C ARG A 567 23.66 35.33 -14.01
N THR A 568 23.92 34.44 -14.96
CA THR A 568 23.16 33.20 -15.18
C THR A 568 23.81 32.07 -14.38
N ALA A 569 23.12 31.59 -13.34
CA ALA A 569 23.57 30.49 -12.51
C ALA A 569 23.13 29.14 -13.11
N LEU A 570 24.09 28.36 -13.63
CA LEU A 570 23.85 26.99 -14.11
C LEU A 570 24.17 25.99 -12.99
N ILE A 571 23.15 25.54 -12.27
CA ILE A 571 23.28 24.61 -11.15
C ILE A 571 23.32 23.17 -11.67
N VAL A 572 24.40 22.45 -11.38
CA VAL A 572 24.64 21.07 -11.85
C VAL A 572 24.69 20.09 -10.69
N ASP A 573 24.00 18.95 -10.84
CA ASP A 573 24.00 17.83 -9.89
C ASP A 573 24.15 16.49 -10.64
N ASP A 574 24.57 15.43 -9.94
CA ASP A 574 24.74 14.10 -10.55
C ASP A 574 23.41 13.36 -10.79
N GLY A 575 22.34 13.79 -10.12
CA GLY A 575 20.97 13.46 -10.47
C GLY A 575 19.92 13.93 -9.47
N LEU A 576 18.65 13.89 -9.87
CA LEU A 576 17.53 14.37 -9.05
C LEU A 576 16.67 13.23 -8.52
N ALA A 577 16.91 12.81 -7.28
CA ALA A 577 16.02 11.83 -6.63
C ALA A 577 14.72 12.46 -6.11
N THR A 578 14.83 13.44 -5.22
CA THR A 578 13.67 14.14 -4.63
C THR A 578 13.61 15.61 -5.03
N GLY A 579 14.67 16.16 -5.63
CA GLY A 579 14.79 17.57 -6.02
C GLY A 579 14.96 18.56 -4.85
N ALA A 580 14.88 18.12 -3.59
CA ALA A 580 14.85 19.03 -2.45
C ALA A 580 16.13 19.88 -2.29
N THR A 581 17.31 19.30 -2.54
CA THR A 581 18.59 20.03 -2.46
C THR A 581 18.74 21.02 -3.62
N ALA A 582 18.46 20.58 -4.84
CA ALA A 582 18.47 21.45 -6.02
C ALA A 582 17.47 22.60 -5.89
N ARG A 583 16.29 22.37 -5.29
CA ARG A 583 15.32 23.42 -5.02
C ARG A 583 15.87 24.47 -4.05
N ALA A 584 16.48 24.02 -2.95
CA ALA A 584 17.16 24.93 -2.02
C ALA A 584 18.26 25.73 -2.73
N ALA A 585 19.01 25.10 -3.63
CA ALA A 585 20.03 25.76 -4.44
C ALA A 585 19.47 26.84 -5.37
N VAL A 586 18.33 26.58 -6.03
CA VAL A 586 17.64 27.58 -6.86
C VAL A 586 17.26 28.82 -6.03
N GLN A 587 16.68 28.60 -4.85
CA GLN A 587 16.28 29.69 -3.95
C GLN A 587 17.47 30.51 -3.44
N VAL A 588 18.56 29.84 -3.07
CA VAL A 588 19.80 30.47 -2.62
C VAL A 588 20.43 31.27 -3.77
N ALA A 589 20.53 30.69 -4.96
CA ALA A 589 21.12 31.35 -6.12
C ALA A 589 20.38 32.66 -6.47
N ARG A 590 19.04 32.65 -6.38
CA ARG A 590 18.22 33.87 -6.54
C ARG A 590 18.55 34.94 -5.52
N ARG A 591 18.71 34.57 -4.25
CA ARG A 591 19.06 35.51 -3.17
C ARG A 591 20.49 36.04 -3.28
N LEU A 592 21.39 35.30 -3.93
CA LEU A 592 22.74 35.75 -4.30
C LEU A 592 22.77 36.66 -5.54
N GLY A 593 21.61 37.04 -6.10
CA GLY A 593 21.51 38.01 -7.18
C GLY A 593 21.48 37.43 -8.60
N ALA A 594 21.35 36.11 -8.75
CA ALA A 594 21.28 35.46 -10.07
C ALA A 594 20.10 35.99 -10.90
N ARG A 595 20.42 36.58 -12.06
CA ARG A 595 19.43 37.07 -13.05
C ARG A 595 18.63 35.93 -13.65
N ARG A 596 19.29 34.81 -13.93
CA ARG A 596 18.68 33.58 -14.44
C ARG A 596 19.23 32.37 -13.69
N VAL A 597 18.40 31.39 -13.40
CA VAL A 597 18.78 30.13 -12.75
C VAL A 597 18.34 28.96 -13.63
N VAL A 598 19.32 28.22 -14.13
CA VAL A 598 19.14 27.00 -14.92
C VAL A 598 19.60 25.81 -14.08
N VAL A 599 18.81 24.76 -14.02
CA VAL A 599 19.22 23.49 -13.37
C VAL A 599 19.50 22.45 -14.44
N ALA A 600 20.68 21.83 -14.40
CA ALA A 600 21.07 20.80 -15.35
C ALA A 600 21.50 19.51 -14.65
N VAL A 601 20.89 18.38 -15.00
CA VAL A 601 21.24 17.07 -14.43
C VAL A 601 21.26 15.96 -15.47
N PRO A 602 22.10 14.92 -15.30
CA PRO A 602 22.13 13.80 -16.24
C PRO A 602 20.88 12.91 -16.17
N VAL A 603 20.27 12.77 -14.99
CA VAL A 603 19.10 11.93 -14.76
C VAL A 603 18.26 12.42 -13.58
N GLY A 604 16.93 12.27 -13.64
CA GLY A 604 16.06 12.71 -12.56
C GLY A 604 14.68 12.07 -12.54
N ALA A 605 14.07 11.99 -11.34
CA ALA A 605 12.69 11.60 -11.16
C ALA A 605 11.73 12.63 -11.78
N GLN A 606 10.63 12.15 -12.34
CA GLN A 606 9.62 13.01 -12.97
C GLN A 606 9.07 14.05 -11.98
N GLU A 607 8.78 13.65 -10.74
CA GLU A 607 8.26 14.55 -9.72
C GLU A 607 9.29 15.62 -9.30
N ALA A 608 10.57 15.27 -9.29
CA ALA A 608 11.65 16.21 -8.98
C ALA A 608 11.83 17.24 -10.10
N TYR A 609 11.72 16.81 -11.36
CA TYR A 609 11.72 17.71 -12.51
C TYR A 609 10.54 18.68 -12.49
N GLU A 610 9.31 18.18 -12.33
CA GLU A 610 8.10 19.01 -12.31
C GLU A 610 8.16 20.06 -11.17
N MET A 611 8.69 19.67 -10.02
CA MET A 611 8.90 20.58 -8.89
C MET A 611 9.87 21.72 -9.25
N LEU A 612 11.01 21.40 -9.88
CA LEU A 612 12.03 22.39 -10.22
C LEU A 612 11.62 23.24 -11.41
N ALA A 613 10.91 22.68 -12.39
CA ALA A 613 10.37 23.41 -13.54
C ALA A 613 9.36 24.49 -13.13
N ALA A 614 8.77 24.37 -11.94
CA ALA A 614 7.90 25.39 -11.36
C ALA A 614 8.66 26.53 -10.65
N GLU A 615 9.98 26.44 -10.48
CA GLU A 615 10.76 27.36 -9.62
C GLU A 615 12.04 27.90 -10.26
N ALA A 616 12.75 27.11 -11.08
CA ALA A 616 13.86 27.56 -11.91
C ALA A 616 13.35 28.17 -13.23
N ASP A 617 14.17 28.98 -13.91
CA ASP A 617 13.81 29.50 -15.23
C ASP A 617 13.83 28.39 -16.29
N GLU A 618 14.72 27.43 -16.11
CA GLU A 618 14.88 26.29 -17.02
C GLU A 618 15.43 25.08 -16.26
N VAL A 619 14.95 23.90 -16.63
CA VAL A 619 15.47 22.63 -16.13
C VAL A 619 15.81 21.74 -17.31
N VAL A 620 17.09 21.40 -17.44
CA VAL A 620 17.63 20.49 -18.44
C VAL A 620 17.94 19.17 -17.75
N CYS A 621 17.19 18.12 -18.06
CA CYS A 621 17.49 16.79 -17.54
C CYS A 621 17.63 15.81 -18.69
N ALA A 622 18.83 15.22 -18.81
CA ALA A 622 19.19 14.45 -20.00
C ALA A 622 18.37 13.16 -20.10
N GLN A 623 18.09 12.52 -18.97
CA GLN A 623 17.26 11.34 -18.88
C GLN A 623 16.12 11.55 -17.86
N HIS A 624 14.87 11.39 -18.34
CA HIS A 624 13.65 11.35 -17.51
C HIS A 624 13.06 9.94 -17.48
N PRO A 625 13.71 8.99 -16.80
CA PRO A 625 13.22 7.63 -16.76
C PRO A 625 11.91 7.58 -15.98
N VAL A 626 10.88 7.00 -16.61
CA VAL A 626 9.53 6.83 -16.02
C VAL A 626 9.59 5.98 -14.74
N ASP A 627 10.59 5.10 -14.63
CA ASP A 627 10.84 4.24 -13.46
C ASP A 627 12.12 4.64 -12.72
N PHE A 628 12.35 5.95 -12.54
CA PHE A 628 13.46 6.46 -11.74
C PHE A 628 13.48 5.81 -10.34
N GLY A 629 14.57 5.11 -10.02
CA GLY A 629 14.77 4.47 -8.71
C GLY A 629 15.71 5.27 -7.81
N ALA A 630 16.98 5.30 -8.20
CA ALA A 630 18.04 6.05 -7.53
C ALA A 630 19.00 6.57 -8.60
N VAL A 631 19.67 7.69 -8.32
CA VAL A 631 20.68 8.27 -9.24
C VAL A 631 21.75 7.24 -9.59
N SER A 632 22.24 6.50 -8.59
CA SER A 632 23.29 5.48 -8.73
C SER A 632 22.97 4.35 -9.71
N ALA A 633 21.70 4.13 -10.07
CA ALA A 633 21.32 3.07 -11.00
C ALA A 633 21.61 3.41 -12.48
N TYR A 634 22.00 4.66 -12.75
CA TYR A 634 22.30 5.17 -14.09
C TYR A 634 23.79 5.42 -14.30
N TYR A 635 24.63 4.92 -13.38
CA TYR A 635 26.07 5.03 -13.42
C TYR A 635 26.67 3.64 -13.20
N ASP A 636 27.61 3.25 -14.05
CA ASP A 636 28.35 2.00 -13.88
C ASP A 636 29.34 2.13 -12.70
N ASP A 637 29.99 3.29 -12.59
CA ASP A 637 30.75 3.75 -11.42
C ASP A 637 30.05 4.93 -10.75
N PHE A 638 29.56 4.69 -9.53
CA PHE A 638 28.96 5.69 -8.66
C PHE A 638 29.60 5.68 -7.27
N HIS A 639 30.93 5.70 -7.19
CA HIS A 639 31.64 5.84 -5.92
C HIS A 639 31.24 7.13 -5.18
N GLU A 640 31.44 7.13 -3.86
CA GLU A 640 31.16 8.30 -3.03
C GLU A 640 32.25 9.35 -3.23
N VAL A 641 31.86 10.55 -3.67
CA VAL A 641 32.76 11.71 -3.82
C VAL A 641 33.07 12.28 -2.43
N ASP A 642 34.34 12.32 -2.07
CA ASP A 642 34.81 12.90 -0.81
C ASP A 642 35.13 14.41 -0.93
N ASP A 643 35.56 15.01 0.17
CA ASP A 643 35.82 16.46 0.19
C ASP A 643 37.11 16.85 -0.54
N ASP A 644 38.08 15.93 -0.65
CA ASP A 644 39.36 16.19 -1.30
C ASP A 644 39.18 16.16 -2.82
N GLU A 645 38.39 15.20 -3.33
CA GLU A 645 38.03 15.12 -4.74
C GLU A 645 37.23 16.36 -5.20
N VAL A 646 36.34 16.90 -4.36
CA VAL A 646 35.66 18.18 -4.63
C VAL A 646 36.68 19.32 -4.73
N THR A 647 37.66 19.35 -3.84
CA THR A 647 38.66 20.43 -3.80
C THR A 647 39.60 20.35 -5.01
N GLU A 648 40.05 19.15 -5.39
CA GLU A 648 40.84 18.90 -6.60
C GLU A 648 40.09 19.31 -7.87
N ALA A 649 38.81 18.96 -7.98
CA ALA A 649 37.98 19.32 -9.13
C ALA A 649 37.81 20.84 -9.28
N LEU A 650 37.86 21.61 -8.19
CA LEU A 650 37.76 23.06 -8.18
C LEU A 650 39.10 23.78 -8.42
N ILE A 651 40.23 23.13 -8.13
CA ILE A 651 41.59 23.68 -8.36
C ILE A 651 42.02 23.52 -9.82
N ALA A 652 41.61 22.42 -10.47
CA ALA A 652 42.01 22.10 -11.85
C ALA A 652 41.48 23.08 -12.93
N THR A 653 40.72 24.11 -12.54
CA THR A 653 40.07 25.11 -13.44
C THR A 653 40.60 26.54 -13.24
N ALA A 654 41.66 26.72 -12.44
CA ALA A 654 42.44 27.97 -12.34
C ALA A 654 43.65 27.92 -13.28
#